data_AF-W7ULL1-F1
#
_entry.id   AF-W7ULL1-F1
#
_cell.length_a   1.000
_cell.length_b   1.000
_cell.length_c   1.000
_cell.angle_alpha   90.00
_cell.angle_beta   90.00
_cell.angle_gamma   90.00
#
_symmetry.space_group_name_H-M   'P 1'
#
loop_
_entity.id
_entity.type
_entity.pdbx_description
1 polymer ?
#
loop_
_entity_poly.entity_id
_entity_poly.type
_entity_poly.pdbx_seq_one_letter_code
_entity_poly.pdbx_strand_id
1 'polypeptide(L)'
;MVSGTKKLAVKLFAFASAMIVFLASFAVIPVHRVYAAGTDLYVGYSGRNNNFSTVQAAVDRAASLNPSSEQNRVTIHIAPGTYRQQVIVQTPYITFVNDEPDKGDAVLTWYYGIGYKYYSANSKGYYDANLANAKSGKNVANYRWGATVQLWPKATNFKAKNIVFENSFNRYITQEELNDGVELTGDTSVTKITQVRNNWTDAKSKAATERAAALSVDTGYAEFLGCKFLSSQDTLYTGGSPQYYKNCLIEGQTDYIFGGSNAVFDSCELRWKGYSSGSVGGYITAAREQGSPYTGYLFKDCRVTANPDLTVSAGYLGRPWGQTAKVLFVNTTLQNGNMITAAGWTSMSGVQPESVDGFKENGTKLSNGQRVDLSQRKGHIVSDGDAANIDIKSYMNNWTPSFLSGESGSGGGDQPSGNIDGAIKSCGGWYEEAFVELDSSKLGSNIKASYAQAGTSDYKAVDSALIRGSRIDIPGLKGNTEYNISIQGSNGSASCTVKTMAFDRSGYAHHNASEAVGAYNNDGTLKSGITVIYVTNSNKDTITWGGKTGLYNIFNAGPSNVDFRLIGTIDVPSGAKPNNGQQNDGSNMLYMNGGKNVTVEGIGYECNLNKWGFDMKHSTSCEVRNLWLGQYPDDGISMSGGSSSKSYHIWVHNNTIEKGYNAYAGNGIVDDDKADGDGSLDIKWSENVTVSYNVFKDAHKTSLVGGGTSHEQDWITYHHNWFNNTESRNPRARVAHVHSYNNYFYNNKQYAIAASHNSKIFSENNYFENSNLPLDAVNMGSDPYSGTIKSFGDRFVNCNMGSGLAYQIVNSRNDKAYINNLKGGGEGYDNFDTDSSKIYSSYNVQSADAAKAEVMAYAGRMQNKAYNAGSVSQGGDGPQIIDVYPKSALIARLDVKDASYGAQWSIAESFSVGDKAFGDREHVIASVPSDIQGGEHIITACNSKNTDSDLAVITAAKDITVYVCMDERVTSVPSWLYSFNKNGEIVEVNDSEAVRPFDVYTKEIKAGGTLTLGTNGMSGACMNYIAFVKETPVVTTTTTTTTTTTTTTTSTTTEPRQERRAGDANMDGGVDLADAVLIMQALANPNKYGLGGTDSRCLTEQGKSNGDVDGEKGLTPNDAMTIQLYLTHVISVLG
;
A
#
# COMPACT_ATOMS: atom_id res chain seq x y z
N MET A 1 33.52 13.36 74.53
CA MET A 1 32.39 12.46 74.22
C MET A 1 31.27 13.27 73.59
N VAL A 2 30.89 12.88 72.37
CA VAL A 2 29.60 13.08 71.66
C VAL A 2 28.83 14.38 71.96
N SER A 3 28.89 15.36 71.07
CA SER A 3 27.97 16.52 71.01
C SER A 3 26.87 16.29 69.95
N GLY A 4 26.06 15.27 70.15
CA GLY A 4 24.78 15.10 69.45
C GLY A 4 23.68 15.87 70.19
N THR A 5 22.69 16.36 69.44
CA THR A 5 21.34 16.79 69.90
C THR A 5 20.98 18.27 70.12
N LYS A 6 21.74 19.27 69.63
CA LYS A 6 21.21 20.67 69.57
C LYS A 6 21.48 21.48 68.29
N LYS A 7 21.93 20.86 67.19
CA LYS A 7 22.12 21.54 65.88
C LYS A 7 21.15 21.14 64.76
N LEU A 8 20.17 20.27 65.02
CA LEU A 8 19.22 19.80 64.00
C LEU A 8 17.89 20.58 63.95
N ALA A 9 17.50 21.28 65.03
CA ALA A 9 16.20 21.95 65.12
C ALA A 9 16.16 23.37 64.50
N VAL A 10 17.30 24.06 64.38
CA VAL A 10 17.34 25.45 63.87
C VAL A 10 17.59 25.52 62.35
N LYS A 11 18.06 24.44 61.72
CA LYS A 11 18.16 24.35 60.24
C LYS A 11 16.86 23.92 59.56
N LEU A 12 15.89 23.38 60.31
CA LEU A 12 14.59 22.96 59.76
C LEU A 12 13.58 24.12 59.63
N PHE A 13 13.73 25.20 60.41
CA PHE A 13 12.80 26.34 60.37
C PHE A 13 13.16 27.44 59.37
N ALA A 14 14.42 27.52 58.92
CA ALA A 14 14.81 28.43 57.84
C ALA A 14 14.48 27.88 56.43
N PHE A 15 14.15 26.59 56.32
CA PHE A 15 13.76 25.95 55.07
C PHE A 15 12.23 25.98 54.81
N ALA A 16 11.41 26.22 55.85
CA ALA A 16 9.96 26.21 55.73
C ALA A 16 9.35 27.59 55.37
N SER A 17 10.01 28.70 55.72
CA SER A 17 9.48 30.05 55.46
C SER A 17 9.89 30.64 54.10
N ALA A 18 10.84 30.03 53.40
CA ALA A 18 11.20 30.40 52.03
C ALA A 18 10.30 29.74 50.96
N MET A 19 9.50 28.73 51.35
CA MET A 19 8.61 28.01 50.44
C MET A 19 7.20 28.62 50.30
N ILE A 20 6.80 29.56 51.16
CA ILE A 20 5.40 30.04 51.22
C ILE A 20 5.21 31.43 50.58
N VAL A 21 6.28 32.20 50.35
CA VAL A 21 6.18 33.52 49.69
C VAL A 21 6.38 33.46 48.16
N PHE A 22 6.74 32.30 47.60
CA PHE A 22 6.95 32.14 46.15
C PHE A 22 5.75 31.58 45.38
N LEU A 23 4.58 31.45 46.03
CA LEU A 23 3.44 30.70 45.49
C LEU A 23 2.20 31.53 45.10
N ALA A 24 2.27 32.85 44.98
CA ALA A 24 1.15 33.60 44.40
C ALA A 24 1.59 34.88 43.68
N SER A 25 1.44 34.86 42.36
CA SER A 25 1.30 36.02 41.45
C SER A 25 2.58 36.62 40.84
N PHE A 26 3.13 35.95 39.83
CA PHE A 26 3.15 36.47 38.45
C PHE A 26 3.31 35.29 37.48
N ALA A 27 2.22 35.00 36.79
CA ALA A 27 2.13 34.00 35.75
C ALA A 27 2.81 34.53 34.47
N VAL A 28 4.00 34.00 34.19
CA VAL A 28 4.35 33.58 32.84
C VAL A 28 4.86 32.16 33.00
N ILE A 29 3.93 31.21 32.91
CA ILE A 29 4.27 29.80 32.75
C ILE A 29 4.90 29.72 31.35
N PRO A 30 6.20 29.42 31.17
CA PRO A 30 6.61 28.87 29.89
C PRO A 30 5.83 27.57 29.80
N VAL A 31 4.90 27.51 28.85
CA VAL A 31 4.24 26.25 28.53
C VAL A 31 5.37 25.31 28.15
N HIS A 32 5.83 24.48 29.09
CA HIS A 32 6.66 23.33 28.80
C HIS A 32 5.74 22.38 28.04
N ARG A 33 5.63 22.62 26.73
CA ARG A 33 5.23 21.58 25.79
C ARG A 33 6.28 20.48 25.95
N VAL A 34 5.87 19.39 26.59
CA VAL A 34 6.54 18.11 26.47
C VAL A 34 6.44 17.76 24.99
N TYR A 35 7.52 18.01 24.24
CA TYR A 35 7.60 17.53 22.87
C TYR A 35 7.87 16.02 22.94
N ALA A 36 6.96 15.26 22.34
CA ALA A 36 7.00 13.81 22.31
C ALA A 36 8.18 13.30 21.46
N ALA A 37 8.49 12.02 21.65
CA ALA A 37 9.36 11.24 20.77
C ALA A 37 8.94 11.45 19.28
N GLY A 38 9.88 11.68 18.36
CA GLY A 38 9.59 12.02 16.96
C GLY A 38 9.37 13.52 16.69
N THR A 39 10.25 14.39 17.21
CA THR A 39 10.13 15.85 17.03
C THR A 39 10.70 16.29 15.68
N ASP A 40 9.89 17.01 14.88
CA ASP A 40 10.31 17.68 13.66
C ASP A 40 10.75 19.13 13.91
N LEU A 41 11.92 19.49 13.38
CA LEU A 41 12.45 20.84 13.30
C LEU A 41 12.54 21.26 11.84
N TYR A 42 12.41 22.56 11.57
CA TYR A 42 12.35 23.08 10.20
C TYR A 42 13.42 24.15 9.98
N VAL A 43 13.94 24.24 8.76
CA VAL A 43 14.86 25.31 8.34
C VAL A 43 14.43 25.81 6.97
N GLY A 44 14.17 27.11 6.85
CA GLY A 44 13.74 27.73 5.59
C GLY A 44 12.24 27.63 5.29
N TYR A 45 11.41 27.10 6.19
CA TYR A 45 9.96 26.99 6.00
C TYR A 45 9.21 28.18 6.61
N SER A 46 8.72 29.10 5.78
CA SER A 46 7.95 30.27 6.24
C SER A 46 6.67 29.85 6.96
N GLY A 47 6.44 30.39 8.17
CA GLY A 47 5.20 30.18 8.92
C GLY A 47 5.08 28.83 9.64
N ARG A 48 6.08 27.93 9.54
CA ARG A 48 6.08 26.69 10.33
C ARG A 48 6.56 26.93 11.76
N ASN A 49 5.89 26.29 12.71
CA ASN A 49 6.36 26.19 14.09
C ASN A 49 7.69 25.41 14.13
N ASN A 50 8.57 25.72 15.09
CA ASN A 50 9.92 25.14 15.17
C ASN A 50 10.78 25.37 13.91
N ASN A 51 10.54 26.47 13.18
CA ASN A 51 11.39 26.88 12.06
C ASN A 51 12.57 27.74 12.55
N PHE A 52 13.77 27.39 12.10
CA PHE A 52 15.02 28.06 12.43
C PHE A 52 15.58 28.80 11.22
N SER A 53 16.29 29.89 11.46
CA SER A 53 16.97 30.67 10.43
C SER A 53 18.22 29.97 9.88
N THR A 54 18.80 29.04 10.64
CA THR A 54 20.02 28.32 10.26
C THR A 54 19.94 26.84 10.65
N VAL A 55 20.67 25.99 9.94
CA VAL A 55 20.75 24.55 10.22
C VAL A 55 21.48 24.30 11.53
N GLN A 56 22.53 25.06 11.86
CA GLN A 56 23.20 24.91 13.14
C GLN A 56 22.27 25.23 14.32
N ALA A 57 21.41 26.25 14.22
CA ALA A 57 20.44 26.55 15.28
C ALA A 57 19.42 25.42 15.48
N ALA A 58 18.99 24.77 14.39
CA ALA A 58 18.14 23.58 14.49
C ALA A 58 18.88 22.39 15.11
N VAL A 59 20.17 22.19 14.79
CA VAL A 59 21.01 21.15 15.41
C VAL A 59 21.20 21.41 16.90
N ASP A 60 21.44 22.66 17.30
CA ASP A 60 21.57 23.05 18.71
C ASP A 60 20.25 22.81 19.47
N ARG A 61 19.11 23.12 18.83
CA ARG A 61 17.80 22.78 19.37
C ARG A 61 17.62 21.27 19.50
N ALA A 62 17.98 20.49 18.49
CA ALA A 62 17.87 19.04 18.52
C ALA A 62 18.71 18.44 19.67
N ALA A 63 19.90 18.98 19.91
CA ALA A 63 20.73 18.58 21.05
C ALA A 63 20.02 18.79 22.40
N SER A 64 19.29 19.90 22.57
CA SER A 64 18.51 20.16 23.79
C SER A 64 17.34 19.20 24.03
N LEU A 65 16.90 18.46 23.00
CA LEU A 65 15.87 17.43 23.09
C LEU A 65 16.44 16.07 23.57
N ASN A 66 17.77 15.93 23.59
CA ASN A 66 18.49 14.76 24.08
C ASN A 66 18.00 13.41 23.49
N PRO A 67 17.94 13.27 22.15
CA PRO A 67 17.55 12.02 21.52
C PRO A 67 18.56 10.90 21.84
N SER A 68 18.05 9.68 22.00
CA SER A 68 18.79 8.53 22.52
C SER A 68 18.36 7.17 21.94
N SER A 69 17.32 7.14 21.10
CA SER A 69 16.80 5.95 20.41
C SER A 69 16.11 6.31 19.09
N GLU A 70 15.77 5.33 18.26
CA GLU A 70 14.98 5.57 17.03
C GLU A 70 13.61 6.18 17.35
N GLN A 71 12.99 5.82 18.47
CA GLN A 71 11.67 6.35 18.86
C GLN A 71 11.71 7.87 19.11
N ASN A 72 12.79 8.39 19.69
CA ASN A 72 12.94 9.81 20.00
C ASN A 72 13.89 10.56 19.05
N ARG A 73 14.18 9.97 17.88
CA ARG A 73 14.92 10.61 16.78
C ARG A 73 14.34 11.99 16.47
N VAL A 74 15.23 12.94 16.20
CA VAL A 74 14.87 14.31 15.78
C VAL A 74 15.13 14.44 14.29
N THR A 75 14.11 14.84 13.55
CA THR A 75 14.19 15.09 12.11
C THR A 75 14.25 16.58 11.85
N ILE A 76 15.27 17.01 11.11
CA ILE A 76 15.46 18.39 10.67
C ILE A 76 15.15 18.46 9.18
N HIS A 77 14.00 19.05 8.86
CA HIS A 77 13.53 19.31 7.51
C HIS A 77 14.17 20.60 6.99
N ILE A 78 14.90 20.50 5.89
CA ILE A 78 15.66 21.60 5.30
C ILE A 78 15.07 21.87 3.92
N ALA A 79 14.42 23.02 3.78
CA ALA A 79 13.80 23.44 2.53
C ALA A 79 14.84 23.59 1.41
N PRO A 80 14.43 23.54 0.13
CA PRO A 80 15.28 23.94 -0.97
C PRO A 80 15.87 25.34 -0.78
N GLY A 81 17.17 25.46 -0.97
CA GLY A 81 17.90 26.69 -0.70
C GLY A 81 19.40 26.47 -0.48
N THR A 82 20.16 27.56 -0.49
CA THR A 82 21.60 27.52 -0.18
C THR A 82 21.85 28.07 1.23
N TYR A 83 22.41 27.22 2.09
CA TYR A 83 22.71 27.51 3.48
C TYR A 83 24.21 27.64 3.67
N ARG A 84 24.67 28.89 3.78
CA ARG A 84 26.08 29.30 3.93
C ARG A 84 26.54 29.19 5.39
N GLN A 85 26.91 28.00 5.84
CA GLN A 85 27.40 27.80 7.22
C GLN A 85 28.23 26.52 7.36
N GLN A 86 29.15 26.52 8.33
CA GLN A 86 29.70 25.28 8.86
C GLN A 86 28.73 24.66 9.88
N VAL A 87 28.41 23.37 9.72
CA VAL A 87 27.49 22.63 10.60
C VAL A 87 28.23 21.53 11.36
N ILE A 88 28.06 21.49 12.68
CA ILE A 88 28.66 20.50 13.56
C ILE A 88 27.57 19.73 14.29
N VAL A 89 27.48 18.42 14.05
CA VAL A 89 26.53 17.52 14.70
C VAL A 89 27.27 16.64 15.71
N GLN A 90 26.85 16.70 16.98
CA GLN A 90 27.45 15.92 18.08
C GLN A 90 26.45 15.01 18.78
N THR A 91 25.19 15.09 18.38
CA THR A 91 24.04 14.43 19.02
C THR A 91 23.64 13.20 18.20
N PRO A 92 23.38 12.03 18.82
CA PRO A 92 22.94 10.84 18.10
C PRO A 92 21.49 10.97 17.62
N TYR A 93 21.05 10.06 16.74
CA TYR A 93 19.67 9.97 16.24
C TYR A 93 19.13 11.29 15.65
N ILE A 94 19.96 11.95 14.85
CA ILE A 94 19.57 13.12 14.05
C ILE A 94 19.34 12.69 12.61
N THR A 95 18.26 13.21 12.00
CA THR A 95 17.99 13.07 10.56
C THR A 95 18.01 14.43 9.90
N PHE A 96 18.72 14.59 8.78
CA PHE A 96 18.52 15.71 7.86
C PHE A 96 17.70 15.23 6.65
N VAL A 97 16.66 15.98 6.28
CA VAL A 97 15.84 15.63 5.12
C VAL A 97 15.47 16.87 4.33
N ASN A 98 15.62 16.79 3.01
CA ASN A 98 14.86 17.64 2.10
C ASN A 98 13.64 16.83 1.65
N ASP A 99 12.48 17.19 2.20
CA ASP A 99 11.18 16.60 1.92
C ASP A 99 10.49 17.21 0.69
N GLU A 100 11.11 18.23 0.06
CA GLU A 100 10.64 18.86 -1.18
C GLU A 100 11.71 18.84 -2.30
N PRO A 101 12.33 17.68 -2.61
CA PRO A 101 13.45 17.61 -3.57
C PRO A 101 13.06 18.09 -4.99
N ASP A 102 11.78 17.98 -5.35
CA ASP A 102 11.25 18.46 -6.64
C ASP A 102 11.23 19.99 -6.77
N LYS A 103 11.26 20.70 -5.63
CA LYS A 103 11.32 22.17 -5.58
C LYS A 103 12.75 22.71 -5.57
N GLY A 104 13.75 21.82 -5.49
CA GLY A 104 15.17 22.16 -5.60
C GLY A 104 16.05 21.51 -4.52
N ASP A 105 17.35 21.75 -4.64
CA ASP A 105 18.35 21.20 -3.72
C ASP A 105 18.41 22.00 -2.41
N ALA A 106 18.51 21.29 -1.28
CA ALA A 106 18.92 21.84 0.01
C ALA A 106 20.46 21.75 0.13
N VAL A 107 21.15 22.86 -0.16
CA VAL A 107 22.61 22.93 -0.27
C VAL A 107 23.23 23.47 1.01
N LEU A 108 23.94 22.62 1.75
CA LEU A 108 24.80 23.02 2.86
C LEU A 108 26.20 23.26 2.31
N THR A 109 26.70 24.49 2.39
CA THR A 109 27.96 24.87 1.73
C THR A 109 28.83 25.80 2.60
N TRP A 110 30.14 25.53 2.62
CA TRP A 110 31.15 26.35 3.29
C TRP A 110 32.45 26.45 2.47
N TYR A 111 33.29 27.43 2.79
CA TYR A 111 34.42 27.86 1.94
C TYR A 111 35.81 27.56 2.51
N TYR A 112 35.92 26.72 3.55
CA TYR A 112 37.23 26.42 4.14
C TYR A 112 38.04 25.42 3.31
N GLY A 113 39.22 25.86 2.86
CA GLY A 113 40.32 25.01 2.39
C GLY A 113 41.50 25.03 3.36
N ILE A 114 42.08 23.86 3.69
CA ILE A 114 43.04 23.75 4.80
C ILE A 114 44.41 24.39 4.55
N GLY A 115 44.70 24.77 3.31
CA GLY A 115 45.89 25.52 2.94
C GLY A 115 45.82 27.02 3.26
N TYR A 116 44.72 27.47 3.89
CA TYR A 116 44.43 28.88 4.10
C TYR A 116 44.02 29.19 5.55
N LYS A 117 44.18 30.47 5.91
CA LYS A 117 43.79 31.08 7.17
C LYS A 117 42.61 32.03 6.96
N TYR A 118 41.74 32.11 7.96
CA TYR A 118 40.51 32.91 7.94
C TYR A 118 40.32 33.62 9.28
N TYR A 119 39.67 34.79 9.30
CA TYR A 119 39.34 35.49 10.54
C TYR A 119 38.33 34.72 11.39
N SER A 120 37.36 34.08 10.75
CA SER A 120 36.31 33.33 11.43
C SER A 120 36.74 31.96 11.95
N ALA A 121 37.93 31.48 11.60
CA ALA A 121 38.46 30.22 12.11
C ALA A 121 39.03 30.42 13.53
N ASN A 122 38.61 29.59 14.48
CA ASN A 122 39.21 29.52 15.82
C ASN A 122 40.50 28.70 15.84
N SER A 123 41.12 28.55 17.01
CA SER A 123 42.39 27.80 17.17
C SER A 123 42.31 26.32 16.82
N LYS A 124 41.10 25.77 16.72
CA LYS A 124 40.83 24.41 16.24
C LYS A 124 40.35 24.40 14.78
N GLY A 125 40.31 25.52 14.07
CA GLY A 125 39.88 25.58 12.67
C GLY A 125 38.37 25.51 12.43
N TYR A 126 37.55 25.70 13.47
CA TYR A 126 36.09 25.82 13.34
C TYR A 126 35.66 27.28 13.20
N TYR A 127 34.51 27.50 12.56
CA TYR A 127 33.85 28.80 12.56
C TYR A 127 33.52 29.29 13.98
N ASP A 128 33.82 30.56 14.24
CA ASP A 128 33.49 31.27 15.46
C ASP A 128 32.97 32.67 15.09
N ALA A 129 31.70 32.94 15.41
CA ALA A 129 31.05 34.19 15.07
C ALA A 129 31.70 35.42 15.75
N ASN A 130 32.27 35.26 16.94
CA ASN A 130 32.95 36.36 17.63
C ASN A 130 34.25 36.72 16.92
N LEU A 131 35.01 35.72 16.45
CA LEU A 131 36.23 35.96 15.68
C LEU A 131 35.93 36.52 14.29
N ALA A 132 34.88 36.03 13.63
CA ALA A 132 34.40 36.57 12.35
C ALA A 132 34.09 38.07 12.44
N ASN A 133 33.46 38.49 13.54
CA ASN A 133 33.09 39.88 13.80
C ASN A 133 34.29 40.73 14.25
N ALA A 134 35.11 40.21 15.17
CA ALA A 134 36.22 40.96 15.77
C ALA A 134 37.43 41.10 14.82
N LYS A 135 37.63 40.14 13.90
CA LYS A 135 38.77 40.05 12.99
C LYS A 135 40.13 40.22 13.69
N SER A 136 40.24 39.68 14.91
CA SER A 136 41.38 39.87 15.80
C SER A 136 42.64 39.07 15.43
N GLY A 137 42.52 38.12 14.50
CA GLY A 137 43.62 37.30 13.97
C GLY A 137 43.07 36.19 13.07
N LYS A 138 43.93 35.57 12.25
CA LYS A 138 43.52 34.49 11.34
C LYS A 138 44.11 33.15 11.77
N ASN A 139 43.29 32.10 11.73
CA ASN A 139 43.73 30.73 12.02
C ASN A 139 43.50 29.81 10.81
N VAL A 140 44.28 28.72 10.75
CA VAL A 140 44.11 27.69 9.72
C VAL A 140 42.85 26.89 9.98
N ALA A 141 42.02 26.70 8.96
CA ALA A 141 40.82 25.85 9.03
C ALA A 141 41.16 24.36 8.84
N ASN A 142 42.16 23.83 9.56
CA ASN A 142 42.75 22.52 9.26
C ASN A 142 42.03 21.32 9.89
N TYR A 143 41.20 21.52 10.92
CA TYR A 143 40.57 20.41 11.60
C TYR A 143 39.51 19.77 10.73
N ARG A 144 39.59 18.43 10.62
CA ARG A 144 38.73 17.61 9.75
C ARG A 144 38.55 18.18 8.34
N TRP A 145 39.67 18.58 7.73
CA TRP A 145 39.72 19.01 6.33
C TRP A 145 38.85 20.25 6.01
N GLY A 146 38.57 21.08 7.02
CA GLY A 146 37.72 22.26 6.84
C GLY A 146 36.29 21.90 6.44
N ALA A 147 35.79 20.74 6.90
CA ALA A 147 34.52 20.19 6.44
C ALA A 147 33.36 21.19 6.61
N THR A 148 32.51 21.26 5.59
CA THR A 148 31.26 22.05 5.64
C THR A 148 30.32 21.49 6.68
N VAL A 149 30.12 20.17 6.67
CA VAL A 149 29.39 19.46 7.72
C VAL A 149 30.30 18.45 8.39
N GLN A 150 30.24 18.37 9.72
CA GLN A 150 30.98 17.39 10.49
C GLN A 150 30.06 16.63 11.44
N LEU A 151 30.06 15.30 11.30
CA LEU A 151 29.42 14.38 12.22
C LEU A 151 30.49 13.86 13.19
N TRP A 152 30.42 14.31 14.45
CA TRP A 152 31.35 13.88 15.49
C TRP A 152 31.09 12.43 15.92
N PRO A 153 32.04 11.75 16.59
CA PRO A 153 31.88 10.36 17.00
C PRO A 153 30.58 10.04 17.75
N LYS A 154 30.07 10.99 18.56
CA LYS A 154 28.81 10.83 19.32
C LYS A 154 27.53 10.96 18.49
N ALA A 155 27.60 11.42 17.24
CA ALA A 155 26.43 11.58 16.36
C ALA A 155 25.97 10.26 15.73
N THR A 156 25.94 9.17 16.50
CA THR A 156 25.62 7.83 15.98
C THR A 156 24.18 7.73 15.51
N ASN A 157 23.89 6.80 14.60
CA ASN A 157 22.56 6.63 13.99
C ASN A 157 22.11 7.88 13.21
N PHE A 158 23.04 8.63 12.63
CA PHE A 158 22.72 9.78 11.79
C PHE A 158 22.10 9.32 10.46
N LYS A 159 21.08 10.05 9.98
CA LYS A 159 20.47 9.83 8.67
C LYS A 159 20.48 11.11 7.84
N ALA A 160 20.70 11.01 6.54
CA ALA A 160 20.41 12.11 5.62
C ALA A 160 19.73 11.64 4.33
N LYS A 161 18.72 12.38 3.89
CA LYS A 161 17.96 12.11 2.66
C LYS A 161 17.85 13.37 1.81
N ASN A 162 18.24 13.29 0.54
CA ASN A 162 18.14 14.37 -0.46
C ASN A 162 18.86 15.69 -0.08
N ILE A 163 19.96 15.60 0.68
CA ILE A 163 20.77 16.78 1.07
C ILE A 163 21.99 16.91 0.15
N VAL A 164 22.32 18.15 -0.23
CA VAL A 164 23.57 18.46 -0.92
C VAL A 164 24.58 19.01 0.08
N PHE A 165 25.62 18.23 0.34
CA PHE A 165 26.81 18.66 1.06
C PHE A 165 27.82 19.17 0.05
N GLU A 166 28.20 20.44 0.14
CA GLU A 166 29.11 21.08 -0.80
C GLU A 166 30.24 21.79 -0.04
N ASN A 167 31.46 21.78 -0.57
CA ASN A 167 32.47 22.75 -0.16
C ASN A 167 32.77 23.68 -1.34
N SER A 168 32.41 24.96 -1.19
CA SER A 168 32.51 25.93 -2.26
C SER A 168 33.95 26.28 -2.63
N PHE A 169 34.92 26.04 -1.72
CA PHE A 169 36.33 26.41 -1.91
C PHE A 169 36.89 25.95 -3.26
N ASN A 170 36.55 24.71 -3.66
CA ASN A 170 37.00 24.08 -4.90
C ASN A 170 36.03 24.27 -6.09
N ARG A 171 34.97 25.06 -5.94
CA ARG A 171 33.89 25.16 -6.94
C ARG A 171 33.73 26.58 -7.47
N TYR A 172 33.74 27.57 -6.56
CA TYR A 172 33.55 28.98 -6.89
C TYR A 172 34.04 29.88 -5.74
N ILE A 173 34.42 31.12 -6.06
CA ILE A 173 34.80 32.14 -5.08
C ILE A 173 33.53 32.77 -4.50
N THR A 174 33.50 33.02 -3.20
CA THR A 174 32.40 33.74 -2.54
C THR A 174 32.90 35.06 -1.95
N GLN A 175 32.02 36.06 -1.89
CA GLN A 175 32.37 37.32 -1.23
C GLN A 175 32.56 37.13 0.29
N GLU A 176 31.87 36.17 0.89
CA GLU A 176 32.02 35.80 2.31
C GLU A 176 33.45 35.33 2.60
N GLU A 177 33.98 34.41 1.79
CA GLU A 177 35.37 33.94 1.87
C GLU A 177 36.39 35.09 1.81
N LEU A 178 36.19 36.02 0.86
CA LEU A 178 37.08 37.17 0.70
C LEU A 178 36.97 38.16 1.88
N ASN A 179 35.75 38.41 2.36
CA ASN A 179 35.49 39.30 3.50
C ASN A 179 36.03 38.73 4.82
N ASP A 180 36.09 37.40 4.90
CA ASP A 180 36.70 36.62 5.98
C ASP A 180 38.23 36.55 5.88
N GLY A 181 38.81 37.21 4.87
CA GLY A 181 40.23 37.46 4.76
C GLY A 181 41.05 36.23 4.40
N VAL A 182 40.54 35.35 3.53
CA VAL A 182 41.28 34.17 3.04
C VAL A 182 42.73 34.51 2.70
N GLU A 183 43.66 33.81 3.34
CA GLU A 183 45.10 34.04 3.20
C GLU A 183 45.86 32.73 3.20
N LEU A 184 46.87 32.58 2.35
CA LEU A 184 47.71 31.40 2.35
C LEU A 184 48.38 31.20 3.72
N THR A 185 48.49 29.95 4.17
CA THR A 185 49.16 29.69 5.45
C THR A 185 50.66 29.99 5.38
N GLY A 186 51.27 29.77 4.21
CA GLY A 186 52.72 29.80 3.99
C GLY A 186 53.46 28.62 4.61
N ASP A 187 52.75 27.70 5.27
CA ASP A 187 53.33 26.55 5.96
C ASP A 187 53.36 25.33 5.04
N THR A 188 54.57 25.03 4.54
CA THR A 188 54.80 23.89 3.65
C THR A 188 54.56 22.53 4.31
N SER A 189 54.51 22.47 5.64
CA SER A 189 54.11 21.26 6.37
C SER A 189 52.60 21.01 6.29
N VAL A 190 51.81 22.07 6.05
CA VAL A 190 50.36 22.02 5.93
C VAL A 190 49.93 21.87 4.48
N THR A 191 50.46 22.69 3.56
CA THR A 191 50.08 22.69 2.15
C THR A 191 51.24 22.99 1.20
N LYS A 192 51.13 22.53 -0.04
CA LYS A 192 52.02 22.89 -1.15
C LYS A 192 51.38 23.91 -2.12
N ILE A 193 50.17 24.39 -1.83
CA ILE A 193 49.48 25.36 -2.68
C ILE A 193 50.14 26.74 -2.58
N THR A 194 50.29 27.42 -3.71
CA THR A 194 50.88 28.76 -3.81
C THR A 194 49.90 29.80 -4.37
N GLN A 195 48.70 29.37 -4.76
CA GLN A 195 47.70 30.22 -5.40
C GLN A 195 47.08 31.19 -4.39
N VAL A 196 47.17 32.51 -4.65
CA VAL A 196 46.42 33.51 -3.88
C VAL A 196 44.98 33.55 -4.37
N ARG A 197 44.02 33.75 -3.45
CA ARG A 197 42.58 33.81 -3.74
C ARG A 197 42.04 35.23 -3.75
N ASN A 198 41.36 35.61 -4.83
CA ASN A 198 40.72 36.89 -5.06
C ASN A 198 39.53 36.72 -6.04
N ASN A 199 38.84 37.82 -6.37
CA ASN A 199 37.67 37.82 -7.28
C ASN A 199 37.93 37.23 -8.68
N TRP A 200 39.19 37.16 -9.13
CA TRP A 200 39.57 36.68 -10.45
C TRP A 200 40.14 35.27 -10.41
N THR A 201 40.21 34.65 -9.23
CA THR A 201 40.75 33.30 -9.09
C THR A 201 39.79 32.28 -9.68
N ASP A 202 40.29 31.49 -10.63
CA ASP A 202 39.57 30.33 -11.13
C ASP A 202 39.64 29.17 -10.12
N ALA A 203 38.63 29.10 -9.25
CA ALA A 203 38.47 28.05 -8.25
C ALA A 203 38.32 26.64 -8.84
N LYS A 204 38.04 26.51 -10.15
CA LYS A 204 37.92 25.22 -10.84
C LYS A 204 39.24 24.76 -11.46
N SER A 205 40.31 25.56 -11.38
CA SER A 205 41.64 25.18 -11.86
C SER A 205 42.36 24.22 -10.91
N LYS A 206 43.28 23.40 -11.44
CA LYS A 206 44.11 22.53 -10.60
C LYS A 206 44.99 23.34 -9.63
N ALA A 207 45.48 24.51 -10.07
CA ALA A 207 46.35 25.37 -9.27
C ALA A 207 45.65 25.95 -8.03
N ALA A 208 44.35 26.20 -8.11
CA ALA A 208 43.53 26.72 -7.01
C ALA A 208 42.89 25.62 -6.13
N THR A 209 43.09 24.34 -6.47
CA THR A 209 42.48 23.21 -5.76
C THR A 209 43.25 22.85 -4.49
N GLU A 210 42.53 22.67 -3.38
CA GLU A 210 43.07 22.22 -2.09
C GLU A 210 42.12 21.20 -1.44
N ARG A 211 42.58 20.48 -0.41
CA ARG A 211 41.73 19.66 0.46
C ARG A 211 40.68 20.54 1.13
N ALA A 212 39.42 20.24 0.83
CA ALA A 212 38.27 20.99 1.31
C ALA A 212 37.06 20.05 1.36
N ALA A 213 36.78 19.46 2.53
CA ALA A 213 35.76 18.42 2.64
C ALA A 213 34.35 19.01 2.58
N ALA A 214 33.45 18.32 1.88
CA ALA A 214 32.02 18.59 1.93
C ALA A 214 31.42 18.01 3.22
N LEU A 215 31.80 16.77 3.56
CA LEU A 215 31.35 16.08 4.76
C LEU A 215 32.48 15.28 5.42
N SER A 216 32.58 15.39 6.75
CA SER A 216 33.40 14.52 7.58
C SER A 216 32.52 13.66 8.50
N VAL A 217 32.55 12.34 8.31
CA VAL A 217 31.74 11.36 9.06
C VAL A 217 32.62 10.59 10.04
N ASP A 218 32.78 11.10 11.26
CA ASP A 218 33.54 10.45 12.33
C ASP A 218 32.68 9.51 13.21
N THR A 219 31.41 9.34 12.86
CA THR A 219 30.46 8.50 13.59
C THR A 219 30.16 7.18 12.88
N GLY A 220 29.67 6.20 13.64
CA GLY A 220 29.18 4.93 13.12
C GLY A 220 27.66 4.89 13.05
N TYR A 221 27.14 3.91 12.30
CA TYR A 221 25.72 3.74 12.01
C TYR A 221 25.13 4.96 11.27
N ALA A 222 25.91 5.57 10.37
CA ALA A 222 25.46 6.70 9.56
C ALA A 222 24.98 6.22 8.18
N GLU A 223 23.81 6.68 7.75
CA GLU A 223 23.26 6.32 6.44
C GLU A 223 22.76 7.52 5.62
N PHE A 224 22.96 7.44 4.30
CA PHE A 224 22.70 8.52 3.35
C PHE A 224 21.93 8.00 2.14
N LEU A 225 20.85 8.67 1.75
CA LEU A 225 19.99 8.29 0.63
C LEU A 225 19.77 9.48 -0.31
N GLY A 226 20.15 9.35 -1.58
CA GLY A 226 19.93 10.41 -2.58
C GLY A 226 20.71 11.71 -2.32
N CYS A 227 21.74 11.67 -1.46
CA CYS A 227 22.53 12.84 -1.11
C CYS A 227 23.60 13.13 -2.18
N LYS A 228 24.03 14.40 -2.27
CA LYS A 228 25.13 14.83 -3.14
C LYS A 228 26.30 15.33 -2.28
N PHE A 229 27.54 14.95 -2.63
CA PHE A 229 28.76 15.37 -1.95
C PHE A 229 29.68 16.02 -2.98
N LEU A 230 29.87 17.34 -2.89
CA LEU A 230 30.44 18.13 -3.97
C LEU A 230 31.68 18.91 -3.51
N SER A 231 32.87 18.50 -3.97
CA SER A 231 34.14 19.24 -3.82
C SER A 231 35.13 18.77 -4.90
N SER A 232 36.44 18.82 -4.65
CA SER A 232 37.47 18.31 -5.56
C SER A 232 38.44 17.37 -4.85
N GLN A 233 39.30 17.90 -3.97
CA GLN A 233 40.21 17.07 -3.19
C GLN A 233 39.63 16.82 -1.80
N ASP A 234 39.68 15.57 -1.34
CA ASP A 234 39.21 15.13 -0.02
C ASP A 234 37.71 15.45 0.20
N THR A 235 36.83 15.17 -0.78
CA THR A 235 35.40 15.53 -0.73
C THR A 235 34.66 14.91 0.46
N LEU A 236 34.78 13.59 0.66
CA LEU A 236 34.05 12.83 1.68
C LEU A 236 35.02 12.05 2.55
N TYR A 237 35.10 12.43 3.83
CA TYR A 237 35.86 11.69 4.82
C TYR A 237 34.99 10.68 5.57
N THR A 238 35.39 9.41 5.59
CA THR A 238 34.71 8.31 6.28
C THR A 238 35.57 7.77 7.44
N GLY A 239 35.38 8.31 8.64
CA GLY A 239 36.17 8.00 9.83
C GLY A 239 35.53 7.02 10.83
N GLY A 240 34.22 7.11 11.06
CA GLY A 240 33.50 6.18 11.96
C GLY A 240 32.89 4.99 11.21
N SER A 241 32.56 3.90 11.90
CA SER A 241 32.07 2.65 11.27
C SER A 241 30.89 2.05 12.03
N PRO A 242 29.90 1.43 11.36
CA PRO A 242 29.74 1.29 9.90
C PRO A 242 29.06 2.51 9.24
N GLN A 243 29.10 2.60 7.90
CA GLN A 243 28.43 3.64 7.11
C GLN A 243 27.75 3.07 5.85
N TYR A 244 26.63 3.66 5.42
CA TYR A 244 25.89 3.25 4.22
C TYR A 244 25.49 4.43 3.34
N TYR A 245 25.78 4.34 2.04
CA TYR A 245 25.46 5.37 1.04
C TYR A 245 24.66 4.71 -0.09
N LYS A 246 23.43 5.17 -0.33
CA LYS A 246 22.54 4.61 -1.36
C LYS A 246 22.08 5.69 -2.33
N ASN A 247 22.20 5.44 -3.63
CA ASN A 247 21.77 6.36 -4.69
C ASN A 247 22.38 7.77 -4.54
N CYS A 248 23.57 7.90 -3.96
CA CYS A 248 24.23 9.18 -3.75
C CYS A 248 25.10 9.59 -4.95
N LEU A 249 25.33 10.89 -5.12
CA LEU A 249 26.36 11.44 -6.01
C LEU A 249 27.55 11.90 -5.18
N ILE A 250 28.73 11.33 -5.41
CA ILE A 250 29.99 11.82 -4.85
C ILE A 250 30.82 12.37 -6.00
N GLU A 251 31.06 13.69 -6.00
CA GLU A 251 31.88 14.38 -6.99
C GLU A 251 33.22 14.82 -6.40
N GLY A 252 34.32 14.48 -7.08
CA GLY A 252 35.65 14.92 -6.73
C GLY A 252 36.73 14.51 -7.73
N GLN A 253 38.00 14.72 -7.36
CA GLN A 253 39.16 14.45 -8.21
C GLN A 253 40.30 13.74 -7.48
N THR A 254 40.75 14.24 -6.32
CA THR A 254 41.91 13.64 -5.62
C THR A 254 41.45 13.09 -4.28
N ASP A 255 41.61 11.78 -4.06
CA ASP A 255 41.27 11.07 -2.82
C ASP A 255 39.85 11.40 -2.33
N TYR A 256 38.89 11.52 -3.24
CA TYR A 256 37.65 12.21 -2.91
C TYR A 256 36.70 11.38 -2.02
N ILE A 257 36.96 10.08 -1.87
CA ILE A 257 36.44 9.24 -0.79
C ILE A 257 37.64 8.67 -0.02
N PHE A 258 37.80 9.06 1.24
CA PHE A 258 39.00 8.71 2.00
C PHE A 258 38.73 8.52 3.48
N GLY A 259 39.60 7.76 4.14
CA GLY A 259 39.42 7.36 5.54
C GLY A 259 39.48 5.85 5.71
N GLY A 260 38.84 5.33 6.74
CA GLY A 260 38.94 3.91 7.10
C GLY A 260 37.67 3.28 7.64
N SER A 261 36.52 3.76 7.20
CA SER A 261 35.24 3.19 7.59
C SER A 261 35.01 1.79 7.00
N ASN A 262 34.15 1.02 7.66
CA ASN A 262 33.42 -0.08 7.06
C ASN A 262 32.20 0.52 6.34
N ALA A 263 32.37 0.86 5.07
CA ALA A 263 31.40 1.65 4.31
C ALA A 263 30.95 0.95 3.04
N VAL A 264 29.65 0.96 2.81
CA VAL A 264 29.04 0.46 1.57
C VAL A 264 28.49 1.64 0.77
N PHE A 265 28.89 1.71 -0.50
CA PHE A 265 28.34 2.60 -1.51
C PHE A 265 27.54 1.74 -2.49
N ASP A 266 26.22 1.85 -2.43
CA ASP A 266 25.26 1.06 -3.18
C ASP A 266 24.57 1.95 -4.21
N SER A 267 24.69 1.58 -5.49
CA SER A 267 24.03 2.28 -6.61
C SER A 267 24.38 3.77 -6.69
N CYS A 268 25.59 4.15 -6.26
CA CYS A 268 26.05 5.54 -6.22
C CYS A 268 26.69 5.98 -7.54
N GLU A 269 26.66 7.29 -7.79
CA GLU A 269 27.46 7.94 -8.84
C GLU A 269 28.76 8.51 -8.27
N LEU A 270 29.86 8.14 -8.90
CA LEU A 270 31.23 8.52 -8.57
C LEU A 270 31.73 9.41 -9.70
N ARG A 271 31.53 10.73 -9.57
CA ARG A 271 31.75 11.68 -10.66
C ARG A 271 33.12 12.34 -10.55
N TRP A 272 33.91 12.25 -11.62
CA TRP A 272 35.11 13.05 -11.77
C TRP A 272 34.76 14.52 -11.96
N LYS A 273 35.22 15.38 -11.05
CA LYS A 273 35.01 16.82 -11.17
C LYS A 273 35.76 17.41 -12.36
N GLY A 274 36.99 16.97 -12.63
CA GLY A 274 37.85 17.60 -13.62
C GLY A 274 38.33 19.01 -13.23
N TYR A 275 38.92 19.71 -14.19
CA TYR A 275 39.43 21.07 -14.02
C TYR A 275 39.11 21.94 -15.24
N SER A 276 39.08 23.25 -15.03
CA SER A 276 38.92 24.26 -16.10
C SER A 276 40.14 24.33 -17.02
N SER A 277 41.31 23.95 -16.51
CA SER A 277 42.58 23.91 -17.25
C SER A 277 43.33 22.61 -16.96
N GLY A 278 43.70 21.88 -18.01
CA GLY A 278 44.53 20.67 -17.95
C GLY A 278 43.74 19.36 -17.81
N SER A 279 44.45 18.25 -17.94
CA SER A 279 43.90 16.90 -18.09
C SER A 279 44.52 15.93 -17.06
N VAL A 280 44.38 16.23 -15.77
CA VAL A 280 45.02 15.46 -14.68
C VAL A 280 44.07 14.40 -14.15
N GLY A 281 44.47 13.13 -14.21
CA GLY A 281 43.73 12.00 -13.61
C GLY A 281 43.64 12.10 -12.08
N GLY A 282 42.69 11.37 -11.51
CA GLY A 282 42.35 11.43 -10.09
C GLY A 282 42.41 10.10 -9.36
N TYR A 283 41.97 10.10 -8.10
CA TYR A 283 41.80 8.89 -7.27
C TYR A 283 40.42 8.92 -6.63
N ILE A 284 39.60 7.90 -6.89
CA ILE A 284 38.29 7.78 -6.25
C ILE A 284 38.48 7.51 -4.75
N THR A 285 39.30 6.52 -4.41
CA THR A 285 39.50 6.10 -3.03
C THR A 285 40.93 6.29 -2.52
N ALA A 286 41.05 6.74 -1.28
CA ALA A 286 42.26 6.60 -0.46
C ALA A 286 41.88 5.95 0.89
N ALA A 287 41.82 4.63 0.89
CA ALA A 287 41.39 3.84 2.04
C ALA A 287 42.56 3.49 2.97
N ARG A 288 42.30 3.43 4.27
CA ARG A 288 43.19 2.93 5.31
C ARG A 288 42.40 2.08 6.31
N GLU A 289 43.08 1.23 7.07
CA GLU A 289 42.43 0.54 8.19
C GLU A 289 42.14 1.51 9.34
N GLN A 290 40.91 1.47 9.86
CA GLN A 290 40.51 2.19 11.07
C GLN A 290 39.37 1.45 11.78
N GLY A 291 39.59 1.11 13.06
CA GLY A 291 38.61 0.34 13.85
C GLY A 291 38.72 -1.17 13.69
N SER A 292 37.91 -1.93 14.43
CA SER A 292 37.88 -3.39 14.40
C SER A 292 36.45 -3.91 14.68
N PRO A 293 35.92 -4.90 13.93
CA PRO A 293 36.55 -5.51 12.74
C PRO A 293 36.62 -4.54 11.57
N TYR A 294 37.61 -4.68 10.69
CA TYR A 294 37.78 -3.83 9.50
C TYR A 294 37.55 -4.59 8.19
N THR A 295 36.51 -4.19 7.47
CA THR A 295 36.07 -4.74 6.18
C THR A 295 36.35 -3.79 5.02
N GLY A 296 36.53 -2.50 5.30
CA GLY A 296 36.83 -1.46 4.31
C GLY A 296 35.63 -1.08 3.45
N TYR A 297 35.89 -0.70 2.20
CA TYR A 297 34.87 -0.19 1.30
C TYR A 297 34.33 -1.25 0.34
N LEU A 298 33.02 -1.26 0.18
CA LEU A 298 32.33 -1.96 -0.92
C LEU A 298 31.60 -0.92 -1.78
N PHE A 299 31.92 -0.89 -3.06
CA PHE A 299 31.20 -0.16 -4.09
C PHE A 299 30.44 -1.17 -4.93
N LYS A 300 29.11 -1.19 -4.80
CA LYS A 300 28.24 -2.16 -5.48
C LYS A 300 27.28 -1.43 -6.41
N ASP A 301 27.23 -1.87 -7.67
CA ASP A 301 26.35 -1.32 -8.70
C ASP A 301 26.53 0.19 -8.94
N CYS A 302 27.72 0.71 -8.64
CA CYS A 302 28.05 2.13 -8.82
C CYS A 302 28.32 2.49 -10.28
N ARG A 303 28.19 3.79 -10.61
CA ARG A 303 28.61 4.34 -11.90
C ARG A 303 29.74 5.35 -11.75
N VAL A 304 30.71 5.34 -12.66
CA VAL A 304 31.79 6.34 -12.74
C VAL A 304 31.56 7.23 -13.94
N THR A 305 31.39 8.53 -13.71
CA THR A 305 31.01 9.53 -14.71
C THR A 305 31.97 10.71 -14.72
N ALA A 306 31.87 11.55 -15.74
CA ALA A 306 32.60 12.80 -15.87
C ALA A 306 31.66 13.99 -15.66
N ASN A 307 32.16 15.03 -14.99
CA ASN A 307 31.53 16.33 -15.01
C ASN A 307 31.49 16.86 -16.47
N PRO A 308 30.33 17.25 -16.99
CA PRO A 308 30.19 17.66 -18.39
C PRO A 308 30.80 19.04 -18.69
N ASP A 309 31.04 19.86 -17.67
CA ASP A 309 31.47 21.27 -17.81
C ASP A 309 32.98 21.45 -17.70
N LEU A 310 33.73 20.40 -17.34
CA LEU A 310 35.16 20.47 -17.04
C LEU A 310 35.95 19.40 -17.77
N THR A 311 37.25 19.66 -17.95
CA THR A 311 38.14 18.70 -18.59
C THR A 311 38.43 17.55 -17.61
N VAL A 312 38.04 16.33 -18.01
CA VAL A 312 38.25 15.10 -17.24
C VAL A 312 39.20 14.17 -18.00
N SER A 313 40.15 13.60 -17.24
CA SER A 313 41.00 12.50 -17.67
C SER A 313 40.73 11.25 -16.86
N ALA A 314 41.03 10.09 -17.44
CA ALA A 314 40.99 8.81 -16.74
C ALA A 314 41.77 8.88 -15.41
N GLY A 315 41.11 8.45 -14.34
CA GLY A 315 41.70 8.33 -13.00
C GLY A 315 41.92 6.89 -12.58
N TYR A 316 42.10 6.70 -11.28
CA TYR A 316 42.22 5.39 -10.65
C TYR A 316 41.05 5.17 -9.69
N LEU A 317 40.61 3.92 -9.58
CA LEU A 317 39.66 3.45 -8.56
C LEU A 317 40.16 3.76 -7.13
N GLY A 318 41.47 3.86 -6.96
CA GLY A 318 42.06 4.37 -5.73
C GLY A 318 43.51 4.04 -5.53
N ARG A 319 43.96 4.30 -4.30
CA ARG A 319 45.32 4.00 -3.82
C ARG A 319 45.33 3.63 -2.33
N PRO A 320 46.20 2.72 -1.88
CA PRO A 320 46.21 2.23 -0.50
C PRO A 320 46.89 3.21 0.44
N TRP A 321 46.14 3.83 1.34
CA TRP A 321 46.67 4.64 2.44
C TRP A 321 47.05 3.76 3.65
N GLY A 322 47.70 2.63 3.39
CA GLY A 322 48.12 1.65 4.40
C GLY A 322 48.10 0.22 3.86
N GLN A 323 48.91 -0.67 4.44
CA GLN A 323 49.10 -2.04 3.96
C GLN A 323 47.86 -2.94 4.10
N THR A 324 46.94 -2.57 4.99
CA THR A 324 45.75 -3.33 5.33
C THR A 324 44.46 -2.76 4.73
N ALA A 325 44.57 -1.72 3.91
CA ALA A 325 43.44 -1.05 3.28
C ALA A 325 42.61 -2.01 2.39
N LYS A 326 41.29 -1.88 2.41
CA LYS A 326 40.37 -2.73 1.65
C LYS A 326 39.36 -1.89 0.85
N VAL A 327 39.28 -2.15 -0.45
CA VAL A 327 38.35 -1.53 -1.39
C VAL A 327 37.94 -2.56 -2.43
N LEU A 328 36.65 -2.84 -2.55
CA LEU A 328 36.09 -3.72 -3.55
C LEU A 328 35.06 -2.98 -4.41
N PHE A 329 35.27 -2.98 -5.74
CA PHE A 329 34.29 -2.55 -6.73
C PHE A 329 33.60 -3.76 -7.38
N VAL A 330 32.27 -3.77 -7.39
CA VAL A 330 31.44 -4.85 -7.96
C VAL A 330 30.40 -4.27 -8.90
N ASN A 331 30.34 -4.79 -10.13
CA ASN A 331 29.38 -4.40 -11.16
C ASN A 331 29.38 -2.88 -11.46
N THR A 332 30.57 -2.30 -11.52
CA THR A 332 30.75 -0.86 -11.77
C THR A 332 30.50 -0.52 -13.23
N THR A 333 29.72 0.52 -13.50
CA THR A 333 29.48 1.03 -14.87
C THR A 333 30.30 2.28 -15.14
N LEU A 334 31.17 2.27 -16.13
CA LEU A 334 31.93 3.43 -16.59
C LEU A 334 31.14 4.15 -17.68
N GLN A 335 31.05 5.48 -17.63
CA GLN A 335 30.44 6.29 -18.70
C GLN A 335 31.05 5.97 -20.07
N ASN A 336 32.38 5.82 -20.12
CA ASN A 336 33.12 5.36 -21.29
C ASN A 336 34.50 4.80 -20.87
N GLY A 337 35.28 4.31 -21.83
CA GLY A 337 36.59 3.70 -21.58
C GLY A 337 37.67 4.65 -21.05
N ASN A 338 37.44 5.97 -21.03
CA ASN A 338 38.37 6.98 -20.54
C ASN A 338 38.08 7.42 -19.08
N MET A 339 37.28 6.66 -18.33
CA MET A 339 36.97 6.99 -16.93
C MET A 339 38.01 6.45 -15.95
N ILE A 340 38.58 5.27 -16.22
CA ILE A 340 39.54 4.58 -15.37
C ILE A 340 40.74 4.15 -16.21
N THR A 341 41.95 4.40 -15.72
CA THR A 341 43.19 3.97 -16.39
C THR A 341 43.27 2.44 -16.47
N ALA A 342 44.02 1.90 -17.43
CA ALA A 342 44.19 0.45 -17.57
C ALA A 342 44.71 -0.22 -16.28
N ALA A 343 45.61 0.46 -15.56
CA ALA A 343 46.13 0.03 -14.27
C ALA A 343 45.04 -0.09 -13.18
N GLY A 344 43.99 0.73 -13.25
CA GLY A 344 42.88 0.78 -12.29
C GLY A 344 43.25 1.33 -10.91
N TRP A 345 44.41 0.95 -10.37
CA TRP A 345 44.90 1.28 -9.04
C TRP A 345 46.33 1.84 -9.10
N THR A 346 46.73 2.65 -8.12
CA THR A 346 48.11 3.16 -8.02
C THR A 346 48.62 3.13 -6.58
N SER A 347 49.92 3.32 -6.40
CA SER A 347 50.57 3.36 -5.08
C SER A 347 50.35 4.68 -4.33
N MET A 348 50.48 4.60 -3.00
CA MET A 348 50.54 5.76 -2.10
C MET A 348 51.58 5.50 -1.02
N SER A 349 52.45 6.47 -0.75
CA SER A 349 53.49 6.41 0.30
C SER A 349 54.33 5.12 0.29
N GLY A 350 54.61 4.57 -0.90
CA GLY A 350 55.39 3.35 -1.09
C GLY A 350 54.61 2.03 -1.08
N VAL A 351 53.33 2.04 -0.66
CA VAL A 351 52.47 0.85 -0.67
C VAL A 351 51.93 0.60 -2.07
N GLN A 352 52.21 -0.57 -2.65
CA GLN A 352 51.74 -0.96 -3.98
C GLN A 352 50.38 -1.68 -3.87
N PRO A 353 49.40 -1.39 -4.75
CA PRO A 353 48.10 -2.04 -4.71
C PRO A 353 48.18 -3.56 -4.91
N GLU A 354 49.15 -4.07 -5.70
CA GLU A 354 49.36 -5.52 -5.87
C GLU A 354 49.85 -6.21 -4.60
N SER A 355 50.40 -5.45 -3.65
CA SER A 355 50.88 -5.97 -2.35
C SER A 355 49.80 -5.97 -1.27
N VAL A 356 48.61 -5.45 -1.58
CA VAL A 356 47.49 -5.30 -0.64
C VAL A 356 46.34 -6.18 -1.12
N ASP A 357 46.03 -7.27 -0.39
CA ASP A 357 44.94 -8.17 -0.77
C ASP A 357 43.62 -7.41 -0.96
N GLY A 358 43.38 -6.36 -0.19
CA GLY A 358 42.11 -5.66 -0.12
C GLY A 358 41.66 -4.90 -1.36
N PHE A 359 42.48 -4.69 -2.39
CA PHE A 359 42.15 -3.85 -3.55
C PHE A 359 41.62 -4.71 -4.71
N LYS A 360 40.28 -4.79 -4.82
CA LYS A 360 39.58 -5.79 -5.62
C LYS A 360 38.59 -5.19 -6.61
N GLU A 361 38.41 -5.82 -7.76
CA GLU A 361 37.44 -5.41 -8.79
C GLU A 361 36.71 -6.61 -9.41
N ASN A 362 35.42 -6.46 -9.70
CA ASN A 362 34.61 -7.43 -10.44
C ASN A 362 33.59 -6.72 -11.36
N GLY A 363 33.35 -7.31 -12.53
CA GLY A 363 32.17 -7.00 -13.33
C GLY A 363 32.13 -5.61 -13.95
N THR A 364 33.24 -4.88 -14.00
CA THR A 364 33.28 -3.53 -14.58
C THR A 364 32.92 -3.55 -16.06
N LYS A 365 32.01 -2.66 -16.44
CA LYS A 365 31.48 -2.53 -17.80
C LYS A 365 31.38 -1.07 -18.22
N LEU A 366 31.32 -0.83 -19.51
CA LEU A 366 30.98 0.45 -20.10
C LEU A 366 29.46 0.64 -20.08
N SER A 367 29.00 1.88 -20.29
CA SER A 367 27.57 2.21 -20.30
C SER A 367 26.78 1.51 -21.42
N ASN A 368 27.46 1.05 -22.47
CA ASN A 368 26.87 0.20 -23.52
C ASN A 368 26.81 -1.30 -23.14
N GLY A 369 27.14 -1.66 -21.89
CA GLY A 369 27.16 -3.03 -21.38
C GLY A 369 28.43 -3.84 -21.68
N GLN A 370 29.36 -3.32 -22.49
CA GLN A 370 30.60 -4.02 -22.82
C GLN A 370 31.51 -4.14 -21.59
N ARG A 371 31.98 -5.35 -21.26
CA ARG A 371 32.95 -5.55 -20.18
C ARG A 371 34.29 -4.87 -20.51
N VAL A 372 34.88 -4.27 -19.48
CA VAL A 372 36.22 -3.67 -19.55
C VAL A 372 37.26 -4.77 -19.39
N ASP A 373 38.35 -4.70 -20.16
CA ASP A 373 39.51 -5.57 -19.95
C ASP A 373 40.20 -5.23 -18.63
N LEU A 374 40.25 -6.21 -17.73
CA LEU A 374 40.84 -6.09 -16.40
C LEU A 374 42.25 -6.69 -16.32
N SER A 375 42.81 -7.20 -17.42
CA SER A 375 44.10 -7.90 -17.40
C SER A 375 45.29 -7.02 -16.98
N GLN A 376 45.15 -5.70 -17.12
CA GLN A 376 46.18 -4.71 -16.78
C GLN A 376 46.02 -4.16 -15.35
N ARG A 377 45.05 -4.65 -14.58
CA ARG A 377 44.79 -4.14 -13.23
C ARG A 377 45.95 -4.43 -12.29
N LYS A 378 46.30 -3.41 -11.52
CA LYS A 378 47.30 -3.41 -10.46
C LYS A 378 46.73 -3.86 -9.10
N GLY A 379 45.49 -4.34 -9.09
CA GLY A 379 44.84 -4.95 -7.93
C GLY A 379 44.43 -6.38 -8.23
N HIS A 380 43.56 -6.95 -7.41
CA HIS A 380 43.08 -8.32 -7.57
C HIS A 380 41.70 -8.35 -8.24
N ILE A 381 41.42 -9.41 -8.99
CA ILE A 381 40.13 -9.61 -9.65
C ILE A 381 39.32 -10.64 -8.86
N VAL A 382 38.07 -10.31 -8.57
CA VAL A 382 37.12 -11.23 -7.93
C VAL A 382 36.30 -11.92 -9.02
N SER A 383 36.06 -13.22 -8.88
CA SER A 383 35.25 -13.98 -9.84
C SER A 383 33.79 -13.53 -9.79
N ASP A 384 33.05 -13.67 -10.90
CA ASP A 384 31.61 -13.35 -10.91
C ASP A 384 30.83 -14.21 -9.90
N GLY A 385 31.23 -15.46 -9.68
CA GLY A 385 30.63 -16.35 -8.68
C GLY A 385 30.84 -15.86 -7.24
N ASP A 386 32.07 -15.45 -6.89
CA ASP A 386 32.35 -14.90 -5.56
C ASP A 386 31.66 -13.55 -5.37
N ALA A 387 31.62 -12.72 -6.42
CA ALA A 387 30.96 -11.43 -6.39
C ALA A 387 29.43 -11.56 -6.18
N ALA A 388 28.80 -12.57 -6.80
CA ALA A 388 27.38 -12.87 -6.61
C ALA A 388 27.05 -13.30 -5.17
N ASN A 389 28.02 -13.83 -4.42
CA ASN A 389 27.85 -14.29 -3.04
C ASN A 389 28.19 -13.22 -1.98
N ILE A 390 28.49 -11.99 -2.38
CA ILE A 390 28.80 -10.91 -1.44
C ILE A 390 27.55 -10.52 -0.65
N ASP A 391 27.58 -10.77 0.66
CA ASP A 391 26.62 -10.18 1.60
C ASP A 391 27.04 -8.75 1.94
N ILE A 392 26.24 -7.77 1.51
CA ILE A 392 26.44 -6.35 1.79
C ILE A 392 26.51 -6.07 3.30
N LYS A 393 25.74 -6.78 4.13
CA LYS A 393 25.70 -6.54 5.58
C LYS A 393 27.02 -6.91 6.25
N SER A 394 27.72 -7.92 5.73
CA SER A 394 29.03 -8.33 6.24
C SER A 394 30.04 -7.18 6.19
N TYR A 395 29.95 -6.29 5.18
CA TYR A 395 30.80 -5.11 5.05
C TYR A 395 30.46 -3.98 6.02
N MET A 396 29.34 -4.09 6.75
CA MET A 396 28.87 -3.11 7.73
C MET A 396 28.74 -3.72 9.13
N ASN A 397 29.55 -4.74 9.45
CA ASN A 397 29.52 -5.44 10.74
C ASN A 397 28.13 -6.03 11.06
N ASN A 398 27.44 -6.53 10.02
CA ASN A 398 26.07 -7.06 10.08
C ASN A 398 25.01 -6.04 10.53
N TRP A 399 25.34 -4.74 10.56
CA TRP A 399 24.35 -3.69 10.69
C TRP A 399 23.41 -3.71 9.47
N THR A 400 22.12 -3.52 9.72
CA THR A 400 21.10 -3.35 8.68
C THR A 400 20.66 -1.88 8.71
N PRO A 401 21.19 -1.03 7.81
CA PRO A 401 20.73 0.34 7.65
C PRO A 401 19.24 0.36 7.27
N SER A 402 18.49 1.38 7.70
CA SER A 402 17.07 1.48 7.34
C SER A 402 16.85 1.74 5.84
N PHE A 403 17.82 2.39 5.17
CA PHE A 403 17.82 2.59 3.73
C PHE A 403 18.22 1.32 2.94
N LEU A 404 18.77 0.29 3.58
CA LEU A 404 19.11 -0.99 2.94
C LEU A 404 17.83 -1.78 2.61
N SER A 405 16.89 -1.86 3.55
CA SER A 405 15.57 -2.49 3.38
C SER A 405 14.58 -1.70 2.52
N GLY A 406 15.00 -0.55 1.98
CA GLY A 406 14.26 0.20 0.97
C GLY A 406 13.07 0.98 1.50
N GLU A 407 13.33 2.15 2.11
CA GLU A 407 12.61 3.33 1.63
C GLU A 407 13.21 3.68 0.27
N SER A 408 12.42 3.54 -0.79
CA SER A 408 12.82 3.98 -2.13
C SER A 408 12.76 5.50 -2.15
N GLY A 409 13.87 6.15 -1.79
CA GLY A 409 14.09 7.55 -2.10
C GLY A 409 13.97 7.75 -3.60
N SER A 410 13.02 8.61 -3.98
CA SER A 410 13.01 9.42 -5.19
C SER A 410 14.44 9.83 -5.56
N GLY A 411 15.06 9.07 -6.45
CA GLY A 411 16.34 9.42 -7.04
C GLY A 411 16.12 9.48 -8.53
N GLY A 412 16.03 10.70 -9.06
CA GLY A 412 16.27 10.95 -10.48
C GLY A 412 17.70 10.52 -10.84
N GLY A 413 17.88 9.25 -11.16
CA GLY A 413 18.64 8.91 -12.35
C GLY A 413 17.73 9.19 -13.54
N ASP A 414 18.29 9.64 -14.66
CA ASP A 414 17.56 9.90 -15.90
C ASP A 414 16.34 8.98 -16.03
N GLN A 415 15.17 9.60 -15.90
CA GLN A 415 13.93 9.02 -16.36
C GLN A 415 14.20 8.47 -17.76
N PRO A 416 13.88 7.20 -18.05
CA PRO A 416 13.11 6.95 -19.25
C PRO A 416 11.85 7.79 -19.05
N SER A 417 11.85 8.97 -19.66
CA SER A 417 10.72 9.88 -19.68
C SER A 417 9.58 9.15 -20.37
N GLY A 418 8.71 8.56 -19.55
CA GLY A 418 7.60 7.76 -20.02
C GLY A 418 7.14 6.77 -18.95
N ASN A 419 5.95 7.02 -18.42
CA ASN A 419 5.15 5.93 -17.91
C ASN A 419 4.94 4.94 -19.07
N ILE A 420 5.34 3.68 -18.90
CA ILE A 420 5.30 2.73 -20.01
C ILE A 420 3.87 2.22 -20.17
N ASP A 421 3.19 2.67 -21.22
CA ASP A 421 1.84 2.24 -21.54
C ASP A 421 1.74 0.71 -21.67
N GLY A 422 0.76 0.15 -20.96
CA GLY A 422 0.47 -1.26 -20.91
C GLY A 422 1.54 -2.11 -20.23
N ALA A 423 2.45 -1.50 -19.45
CA ALA A 423 3.33 -2.24 -18.54
C ALA A 423 2.58 -2.87 -17.36
N ILE A 424 1.50 -2.23 -16.91
CA ILE A 424 0.52 -2.84 -15.98
C ILE A 424 -0.65 -3.33 -16.82
N LYS A 425 -0.87 -4.65 -16.81
CA LYS A 425 -1.99 -5.30 -17.50
C LYS A 425 -3.28 -5.17 -16.69
N SER A 426 -3.16 -5.32 -15.38
CA SER A 426 -4.26 -5.15 -14.43
C SER A 426 -3.71 -4.95 -13.04
N CYS A 427 -4.47 -4.27 -12.19
CA CYS A 427 -4.19 -4.15 -10.77
C CYS A 427 -5.51 -4.16 -10.00
N GLY A 428 -5.47 -4.48 -8.72
CA GLY A 428 -6.66 -4.48 -7.89
C GLY A 428 -6.39 -4.76 -6.43
N GLY A 429 -7.41 -4.57 -5.60
CA GLY A 429 -7.39 -4.96 -4.20
C GLY A 429 -8.24 -6.21 -3.97
N TRP A 430 -7.64 -7.24 -3.37
CA TRP A 430 -8.32 -8.43 -2.91
C TRP A 430 -8.20 -8.53 -1.39
N TYR A 431 -9.25 -8.13 -0.67
CA TYR A 431 -9.20 -7.96 0.78
C TYR A 431 -7.97 -7.13 1.19
N GLU A 432 -7.24 -7.58 2.18
CA GLU A 432 -6.08 -6.89 2.78
C GLU A 432 -4.80 -7.10 1.97
N GLU A 433 -4.95 -7.41 0.68
CA GLU A 433 -3.90 -7.60 -0.29
C GLU A 433 -4.16 -6.73 -1.54
N ALA A 434 -3.09 -6.19 -2.11
CA ALA A 434 -3.12 -5.62 -3.45
C ALA A 434 -2.32 -6.47 -4.42
N PHE A 435 -2.74 -6.51 -5.68
CA PHE A 435 -1.99 -7.19 -6.73
C PHE A 435 -1.80 -6.31 -7.96
N VAL A 436 -0.72 -6.57 -8.69
CA VAL A 436 -0.45 -5.98 -10.00
C VAL A 436 0.06 -7.06 -10.96
N GLU A 437 -0.59 -7.19 -12.10
CA GLU A 437 -0.15 -8.00 -13.24
C GLU A 437 0.60 -7.11 -14.24
N LEU A 438 1.74 -7.60 -14.68
CA LEU A 438 2.71 -6.86 -15.49
C LEU A 438 2.91 -7.47 -16.87
N ASP A 439 3.27 -6.61 -17.81
CA ASP A 439 4.11 -6.97 -18.94
C ASP A 439 5.56 -6.63 -18.60
N SER A 440 6.27 -7.58 -17.97
CA SER A 440 7.67 -7.37 -17.56
C SER A 440 8.61 -7.15 -18.73
N SER A 441 8.25 -7.58 -19.95
CA SER A 441 9.06 -7.33 -21.15
C SER A 441 9.14 -5.83 -21.48
N LYS A 442 8.08 -5.08 -21.16
CA LYS A 442 8.00 -3.63 -21.35
C LYS A 442 8.84 -2.89 -20.30
N LEU A 443 8.76 -3.30 -19.04
CA LEU A 443 9.51 -2.69 -17.93
C LEU A 443 10.99 -3.06 -17.93
N GLY A 444 11.37 -4.16 -18.57
CA GLY A 444 12.75 -4.64 -18.62
C GLY A 444 13.17 -5.36 -17.34
N SER A 445 14.46 -5.28 -17.02
CA SER A 445 15.08 -5.96 -15.88
C SER A 445 15.03 -5.12 -14.59
N ASN A 446 15.37 -5.70 -13.44
CA ASN A 446 15.43 -5.02 -12.14
C ASN A 446 14.10 -4.40 -11.68
N ILE A 447 12.99 -5.11 -11.91
CA ILE A 447 11.66 -4.66 -11.47
C ILE A 447 11.64 -4.50 -9.94
N LYS A 448 11.28 -3.30 -9.49
CA LYS A 448 11.06 -2.91 -8.11
C LYS A 448 9.64 -2.38 -7.98
N ALA A 449 9.03 -2.61 -6.83
CA ALA A 449 7.72 -2.07 -6.53
C ALA A 449 7.71 -1.43 -5.13
N SER A 450 6.90 -0.39 -4.97
CA SER A 450 6.62 0.25 -3.70
C SER A 450 5.17 0.68 -3.63
N TYR A 451 4.65 0.86 -2.42
CA TYR A 451 3.26 1.24 -2.20
C TYR A 451 3.13 2.25 -1.06
N ALA A 452 2.21 3.20 -1.19
CA ALA A 452 1.83 4.15 -0.15
C ALA A 452 0.32 4.21 -0.05
N GLN A 453 -0.21 4.49 1.14
CA GLN A 453 -1.63 4.82 1.26
C GLN A 453 -1.91 6.08 0.42
N ALA A 454 -3.03 6.11 -0.31
CA ALA A 454 -3.38 7.25 -1.15
C ALA A 454 -3.45 8.54 -0.30
N GLY A 455 -2.87 9.62 -0.84
CA GLY A 455 -2.72 10.89 -0.13
C GLY A 455 -1.50 10.98 0.80
N THR A 456 -0.69 9.93 0.89
CA THR A 456 0.61 9.96 1.60
C THR A 456 1.78 9.83 0.63
N SER A 457 2.95 10.30 1.06
CA SER A 457 4.24 10.14 0.36
C SER A 457 5.10 9.03 0.97
N ASP A 458 4.55 8.25 1.91
CA ASP A 458 5.25 7.20 2.66
C ASP A 458 5.22 5.87 1.89
N TYR A 459 6.01 5.81 0.80
CA TYR A 459 6.13 4.59 -0.01
C TYR A 459 7.01 3.55 0.67
N LYS A 460 6.42 2.40 0.96
CA LYS A 460 7.08 1.21 1.47
C LYS A 460 7.49 0.32 0.30
N ALA A 461 8.72 -0.19 0.30
CA ALA A 461 9.11 -1.17 -0.70
C ALA A 461 8.30 -2.46 -0.54
N VAL A 462 7.93 -3.06 -1.66
CA VAL A 462 7.42 -4.42 -1.70
C VAL A 462 8.60 -5.37 -1.56
N ASP A 463 8.47 -6.37 -0.67
CA ASP A 463 9.49 -7.39 -0.48
C ASP A 463 9.76 -8.13 -1.79
N SER A 464 11.04 -8.34 -2.11
CA SER A 464 11.45 -8.93 -3.40
C SER A 464 10.85 -10.32 -3.68
N ALA A 465 10.54 -11.10 -2.64
CA ALA A 465 9.88 -12.40 -2.78
C ALA A 465 8.46 -12.30 -3.38
N LEU A 466 7.82 -11.14 -3.25
CA LEU A 466 6.48 -10.87 -3.75
C LEU A 466 6.47 -10.25 -5.16
N ILE A 467 7.64 -9.98 -5.75
CA ILE A 467 7.80 -9.48 -7.12
C ILE A 467 8.20 -10.66 -8.01
N ARG A 468 7.22 -11.31 -8.65
CA ARG A 468 7.32 -12.64 -9.26
C ARG A 468 7.33 -12.60 -10.78
N GLY A 469 8.14 -11.71 -11.35
CA GLY A 469 8.28 -11.54 -12.80
C GLY A 469 7.11 -10.78 -13.41
N SER A 470 6.01 -11.47 -13.70
CA SER A 470 4.81 -10.86 -14.29
C SER A 470 3.76 -10.45 -13.26
N ARG A 471 3.98 -10.71 -11.97
CA ARG A 471 2.99 -10.42 -10.92
C ARG A 471 3.66 -9.85 -9.67
N ILE A 472 2.98 -8.90 -9.04
CA ILE A 472 3.32 -8.36 -7.72
C ILE A 472 2.12 -8.58 -6.81
N ASP A 473 2.37 -9.03 -5.58
CA ASP A 473 1.36 -9.18 -4.53
C ASP A 473 1.82 -8.40 -3.29
N ILE A 474 0.90 -7.77 -2.57
CA ILE A 474 1.21 -6.91 -1.43
C ILE A 474 0.21 -7.23 -0.31
N PRO A 475 0.43 -8.30 0.48
CA PRO A 475 -0.43 -8.66 1.59
C PRO A 475 -0.14 -7.82 2.83
N GLY A 476 -1.08 -7.80 3.78
CA GLY A 476 -0.91 -7.08 5.05
C GLY A 476 -1.19 -5.58 4.95
N LEU A 477 -2.04 -5.19 3.99
CA LEU A 477 -2.54 -3.84 3.83
C LEU A 477 -3.76 -3.62 4.69
N LYS A 478 -4.00 -2.35 5.04
CA LYS A 478 -5.22 -1.99 5.74
C LYS A 478 -6.42 -2.24 4.83
N GLY A 479 -7.48 -2.87 5.34
CA GLY A 479 -8.70 -3.08 4.56
C GLY A 479 -9.43 -1.77 4.23
N ASN A 480 -10.25 -1.79 3.17
CA ASN A 480 -11.06 -0.65 2.71
C ASN A 480 -10.27 0.65 2.50
N THR A 481 -8.99 0.55 2.12
CA THR A 481 -8.05 1.68 2.04
C THR A 481 -7.47 1.78 0.64
N GLU A 482 -7.34 2.99 0.13
CA GLU A 482 -6.70 3.24 -1.17
C GLU A 482 -5.19 3.29 -1.04
N TYR A 483 -4.49 2.70 -2.01
CA TYR A 483 -3.04 2.64 -2.10
C TYR A 483 -2.56 3.00 -3.49
N ASN A 484 -1.53 3.82 -3.57
CA ASN A 484 -0.77 4.05 -4.80
C ASN A 484 0.40 3.07 -4.84
N ILE A 485 0.53 2.32 -5.93
CA ILE A 485 1.60 1.36 -6.18
C ILE A 485 2.47 1.90 -7.32
N SER A 486 3.76 2.04 -7.07
CA SER A 486 4.76 2.44 -8.06
C SER A 486 5.63 1.25 -8.42
N ILE A 487 5.87 1.08 -9.72
CA ILE A 487 6.66 -0.02 -10.29
C ILE A 487 7.74 0.61 -11.17
N GLN A 488 8.97 0.15 -10.99
CA GLN A 488 10.14 0.66 -11.71
C GLN A 488 10.90 -0.52 -12.30
N GLY A 489 11.19 -0.47 -13.60
CA GLY A 489 12.08 -1.41 -14.28
C GLY A 489 13.16 -0.66 -15.05
N SER A 490 14.09 -1.39 -15.65
CA SER A 490 15.21 -0.82 -16.40
C SER A 490 14.81 0.03 -17.60
N ASN A 491 13.61 -0.20 -18.15
CA ASN A 491 13.12 0.49 -19.33
C ASN A 491 12.17 1.67 -19.01
N GLY A 492 11.82 1.87 -17.74
CA GLY A 492 10.88 2.92 -17.32
C GLY A 492 10.04 2.52 -16.11
N SER A 493 9.00 3.30 -15.85
CA SER A 493 8.14 3.12 -14.67
C SER A 493 6.68 2.96 -15.07
N ALA A 494 5.90 2.38 -14.18
CA ALA A 494 4.45 2.31 -14.25
C ALA A 494 3.87 2.50 -12.86
N SER A 495 2.62 2.96 -12.74
CA SER A 495 1.97 3.02 -11.43
C SER A 495 0.47 2.83 -11.55
N CYS A 496 -0.13 2.41 -10.44
CA CYS A 496 -1.56 2.28 -10.33
C CYS A 496 -2.05 2.63 -8.92
N THR A 497 -3.32 2.99 -8.81
CA THR A 497 -4.02 3.16 -7.54
C THR A 497 -4.99 2.00 -7.38
N VAL A 498 -5.00 1.37 -6.22
CA VAL A 498 -5.87 0.24 -5.89
C VAL A 498 -6.62 0.53 -4.60
N LYS A 499 -7.80 -0.05 -4.41
CA LYS A 499 -8.52 0.00 -3.15
C LYS A 499 -8.63 -1.40 -2.58
N THR A 500 -8.12 -1.62 -1.37
CA THR A 500 -8.24 -2.90 -0.67
C THR A 500 -9.68 -3.10 -0.16
N MET A 501 -10.04 -4.35 0.15
CA MET A 501 -11.28 -4.68 0.87
C MET A 501 -10.90 -5.13 2.29
N ALA A 502 -11.84 -5.25 3.23
CA ALA A 502 -11.54 -5.78 4.57
C ALA A 502 -12.09 -7.20 4.71
N PHE A 503 -11.35 -8.10 5.39
CA PHE A 503 -11.92 -9.39 5.75
C PHE A 503 -13.00 -9.24 6.83
N ASP A 504 -14.04 -10.06 6.73
CA ASP A 504 -15.09 -10.17 7.74
C ASP A 504 -14.58 -10.99 8.93
N ARG A 505 -14.33 -10.29 10.05
CA ARG A 505 -13.85 -10.85 11.32
C ARG A 505 -14.99 -11.16 12.31
N SER A 506 -16.16 -11.53 11.81
CA SER A 506 -17.26 -12.03 12.64
C SER A 506 -17.03 -13.49 13.06
N GLY A 507 -17.73 -13.94 14.10
CA GLY A 507 -17.64 -15.30 14.61
C GLY A 507 -16.78 -15.49 15.85
N TYR A 508 -16.81 -16.71 16.36
CA TYR A 508 -16.24 -17.08 17.65
C TYR A 508 -14.72 -17.02 17.74
N ALA A 509 -13.98 -17.13 16.63
CA ALA A 509 -12.53 -16.93 16.65
C ALA A 509 -12.15 -15.55 17.20
N HIS A 510 -12.98 -14.54 16.96
CA HIS A 510 -12.74 -13.15 17.37
C HIS A 510 -13.49 -12.74 18.64
N HIS A 511 -14.46 -13.56 19.08
CA HIS A 511 -15.29 -13.26 20.23
C HIS A 511 -14.51 -13.43 21.54
N ASN A 512 -14.53 -12.41 22.41
CA ASN A 512 -13.78 -12.39 23.68
C ASN A 512 -12.27 -12.68 23.52
N ALA A 513 -11.72 -12.50 22.32
CA ALA A 513 -10.29 -12.61 22.08
C ALA A 513 -9.58 -11.39 22.68
N SER A 514 -8.51 -11.64 23.46
CA SER A 514 -7.72 -10.55 24.07
C SER A 514 -6.87 -9.77 23.05
N GLU A 515 -6.64 -10.37 21.87
CA GLU A 515 -5.86 -9.83 20.77
C GLU A 515 -6.48 -10.29 19.44
N ALA A 516 -6.11 -9.66 18.31
CA ALA A 516 -6.50 -10.14 16.98
C ALA A 516 -6.01 -11.59 16.74
N VAL A 517 -6.70 -12.34 15.87
CA VAL A 517 -6.34 -13.74 15.57
C VAL A 517 -5.23 -13.78 14.53
N GLY A 518 -4.21 -14.63 14.73
CA GLY A 518 -3.10 -14.77 13.78
C GLY A 518 -2.14 -13.58 13.77
N ALA A 519 -1.24 -13.54 12.79
CA ALA A 519 -0.15 -12.56 12.70
C ALA A 519 -0.61 -11.11 12.42
N TYR A 520 -1.89 -10.88 12.12
CA TYR A 520 -2.40 -9.59 11.64
C TYR A 520 -3.25 -8.86 12.68
N ASN A 521 -3.21 -7.54 12.66
CA ASN A 521 -4.12 -6.67 13.39
C ASN A 521 -5.54 -6.78 12.79
N ASN A 522 -6.55 -6.33 13.54
CA ASN A 522 -7.94 -6.35 13.07
C ASN A 522 -8.20 -5.44 11.85
N ASP A 523 -7.27 -4.54 11.52
CA ASP A 523 -7.37 -3.68 10.33
C ASP A 523 -6.67 -4.27 9.10
N GLY A 524 -5.99 -5.42 9.24
CA GLY A 524 -5.27 -6.14 8.20
C GLY A 524 -3.77 -5.87 8.14
N THR A 525 -3.25 -4.92 8.92
CA THR A 525 -1.81 -4.67 8.97
C THR A 525 -1.08 -5.70 9.83
N LEU A 526 0.18 -6.00 9.51
CA LEU A 526 0.97 -6.97 10.29
C LEU A 526 1.20 -6.48 11.73
N LYS A 527 1.09 -7.38 12.72
CA LYS A 527 1.43 -7.07 14.11
C LYS A 527 2.91 -6.77 14.28
N SER A 528 3.24 -5.94 15.28
CA SER A 528 4.63 -5.73 15.69
C SER A 528 5.26 -7.01 16.21
N GLY A 529 6.51 -7.29 15.83
CA GLY A 529 7.26 -8.45 16.30
C GLY A 529 6.94 -9.78 15.58
N ILE A 530 6.13 -9.75 14.52
CA ILE A 530 5.93 -10.91 13.65
C ILE A 530 7.17 -11.16 12.79
N THR A 531 7.57 -12.42 12.69
CA THR A 531 8.55 -12.90 11.71
C THR A 531 7.82 -13.39 10.46
N VAL A 532 8.06 -12.73 9.32
CA VAL A 532 7.56 -13.19 8.02
C VAL A 532 8.52 -14.21 7.42
N ILE A 533 8.02 -15.37 7.03
CA ILE A 533 8.79 -16.45 6.39
C ILE A 533 8.21 -16.73 5.01
N TYR A 534 9.00 -16.46 3.97
CA TYR A 534 8.65 -16.76 2.58
C TYR A 534 8.96 -18.23 2.25
N VAL A 535 7.93 -18.99 1.92
CA VAL A 535 8.01 -20.42 1.64
C VAL A 535 7.72 -20.67 0.16
N THR A 536 8.67 -21.27 -0.53
CA THR A 536 8.59 -21.72 -1.93
C THR A 536 8.89 -23.21 -1.99
N ASN A 537 8.56 -23.88 -3.09
CA ASN A 537 8.86 -25.31 -3.22
C ASN A 537 10.36 -25.61 -3.04
N SER A 538 11.23 -24.71 -3.50
CA SER A 538 12.68 -24.86 -3.47
C SER A 538 13.29 -24.66 -2.09
N ASN A 539 12.65 -23.90 -1.19
CA ASN A 539 13.22 -23.57 0.11
C ASN A 539 12.43 -24.16 1.30
N LYS A 540 11.30 -24.83 1.06
CA LYS A 540 10.44 -25.40 2.13
C LYS A 540 11.20 -26.27 3.12
N ASP A 541 12.29 -26.91 2.70
CA ASP A 541 13.11 -27.80 3.54
C ASP A 541 14.36 -27.12 4.13
N THR A 542 14.63 -25.86 3.78
CA THR A 542 15.84 -25.11 4.18
C THR A 542 15.57 -23.82 4.95
N ILE A 543 14.33 -23.33 4.97
CA ILE A 543 13.92 -22.19 5.82
C ILE A 543 14.25 -22.47 7.29
N THR A 544 14.47 -21.42 8.09
CA THR A 544 14.80 -21.56 9.51
C THR A 544 13.94 -20.69 10.42
N TRP A 545 13.60 -21.22 11.59
CA TRP A 545 12.95 -20.49 12.68
C TRP A 545 13.23 -21.18 14.01
N GLY A 546 13.53 -20.42 15.07
CA GLY A 546 13.74 -20.99 16.42
C GLY A 546 14.85 -22.06 16.49
N GLY A 547 15.87 -21.97 15.62
CA GLY A 547 16.94 -22.98 15.52
C GLY A 547 16.53 -24.30 14.84
N LYS A 548 15.34 -24.36 14.23
CA LYS A 548 14.86 -25.48 13.41
C LYS A 548 15.00 -25.15 11.94
N THR A 549 15.23 -26.18 11.12
CA THR A 549 15.37 -26.07 9.66
C THR A 549 14.32 -26.92 8.96
N GLY A 550 13.65 -26.35 7.97
CA GLY A 550 12.60 -26.98 7.18
C GLY A 550 11.21 -26.82 7.81
N LEU A 551 10.20 -26.65 6.96
CA LEU A 551 8.81 -26.33 7.33
C LEU A 551 8.22 -27.36 8.30
N TYR A 552 8.45 -28.65 8.03
CA TYR A 552 7.99 -29.74 8.90
C TYR A 552 8.54 -29.61 10.33
N ASN A 553 9.84 -29.35 10.47
CA ASN A 553 10.48 -29.24 11.78
C ASN A 553 10.08 -27.95 12.51
N ILE A 554 9.87 -26.87 11.76
CA ILE A 554 9.40 -25.59 12.32
C ILE A 554 7.98 -25.75 12.86
N PHE A 555 7.06 -26.34 12.09
CA PHE A 555 5.69 -26.61 12.54
C PHE A 555 5.69 -27.44 13.84
N ASN A 556 6.46 -28.53 13.85
CA ASN A 556 6.55 -29.41 15.03
C ASN A 556 7.15 -28.73 16.28
N ALA A 557 7.83 -27.60 16.12
CA ALA A 557 8.45 -26.87 17.21
C ALA A 557 7.55 -25.81 17.87
N GLY A 558 6.30 -25.65 17.41
CA GLY A 558 5.36 -24.68 17.98
C GLY A 558 5.76 -23.24 17.66
N PRO A 559 5.67 -22.83 16.37
CA PRO A 559 6.05 -21.48 15.97
C PRO A 559 5.21 -20.43 16.69
N SER A 560 5.84 -19.31 17.06
CA SER A 560 5.12 -18.19 17.66
C SER A 560 5.48 -16.85 17.03
N ASN A 561 4.48 -16.00 16.82
CA ASN A 561 4.60 -14.72 16.13
C ASN A 561 5.20 -14.88 14.72
N VAL A 562 4.59 -15.74 13.90
CA VAL A 562 5.08 -16.07 12.56
C VAL A 562 3.98 -15.92 11.53
N ASP A 563 4.33 -15.32 10.40
CA ASP A 563 3.51 -15.33 9.19
C ASP A 563 4.22 -16.16 8.11
N PHE A 564 3.65 -17.30 7.75
CA PHE A 564 4.14 -18.15 6.67
C PHE A 564 3.46 -17.73 5.37
N ARG A 565 4.23 -17.12 4.47
CA ARG A 565 3.79 -16.70 3.13
C ARG A 565 4.19 -17.73 2.09
N LEU A 566 3.25 -18.55 1.67
CA LEU A 566 3.46 -19.63 0.71
C LEU A 566 3.29 -19.10 -0.71
N ILE A 567 4.31 -19.31 -1.55
CA ILE A 567 4.39 -18.77 -2.91
C ILE A 567 4.47 -19.93 -3.90
N GLY A 568 3.47 -20.00 -4.78
CA GLY A 568 3.37 -21.03 -5.82
C GLY A 568 2.95 -22.41 -5.29
N THR A 569 3.32 -23.46 -6.02
CA THR A 569 3.01 -24.85 -5.66
C THR A 569 4.01 -25.34 -4.62
N ILE A 570 3.54 -25.81 -3.47
CA ILE A 570 4.39 -26.38 -2.42
C ILE A 570 4.14 -27.89 -2.35
N ASP A 571 5.13 -28.68 -2.73
CA ASP A 571 5.11 -30.14 -2.58
C ASP A 571 5.25 -30.55 -1.11
N VAL A 572 4.94 -31.81 -0.81
CA VAL A 572 5.07 -32.40 0.53
C VAL A 572 6.43 -32.06 1.17
N PRO A 573 6.46 -31.33 2.30
CA PRO A 573 7.71 -31.02 2.99
C PRO A 573 8.44 -32.26 3.50
N SER A 574 9.76 -32.23 3.44
CA SER A 574 10.60 -33.33 3.92
C SER A 574 10.42 -33.55 5.41
N GLY A 575 10.18 -34.81 5.81
CA GLY A 575 9.94 -35.23 7.19
C GLY A 575 8.49 -35.63 7.47
N ALA A 576 7.54 -35.23 6.63
CA ALA A 576 6.18 -35.76 6.68
C ALA A 576 6.18 -37.27 6.39
N LYS A 577 5.28 -38.03 7.05
CA LYS A 577 5.16 -39.46 6.78
C LYS A 577 4.69 -39.67 5.33
N PRO A 578 5.31 -40.54 4.53
CA PRO A 578 4.92 -40.70 3.13
C PRO A 578 3.58 -41.44 3.01
N ASN A 579 2.75 -41.05 2.05
CA ASN A 579 1.61 -41.87 1.64
C ASN A 579 2.08 -43.14 0.90
N ASN A 580 2.29 -44.23 1.63
CA ASN A 580 2.85 -45.50 1.11
C ASN A 580 2.04 -46.74 1.56
N GLY A 581 0.86 -46.53 2.16
CA GLY A 581 -0.03 -47.59 2.62
C GLY A 581 0.39 -48.29 3.91
N GLN A 582 1.36 -47.76 4.66
CA GLN A 582 1.86 -48.38 5.92
C GLN A 582 1.24 -47.81 7.19
N GLN A 583 0.43 -46.75 7.10
CA GLN A 583 -0.28 -46.15 8.23
C GLN A 583 -1.67 -45.68 7.81
N ASN A 584 -2.64 -45.82 8.71
CA ASN A 584 -4.00 -45.31 8.48
C ASN A 584 -4.06 -43.77 8.55
N ASP A 585 -3.31 -43.18 9.50
CA ASP A 585 -3.38 -41.75 9.82
C ASP A 585 -1.99 -41.08 9.76
N GLY A 586 -1.99 -39.81 9.38
CA GLY A 586 -0.85 -38.90 9.35
C GLY A 586 -0.03 -38.93 8.07
N SER A 587 -0.53 -39.57 7.01
CA SER A 587 0.11 -39.57 5.69
C SER A 587 0.16 -38.15 5.12
N ASN A 588 1.33 -37.70 4.70
CA ASN A 588 1.63 -36.35 4.22
C ASN A 588 1.05 -35.23 5.12
N MET A 589 1.06 -35.42 6.44
CA MET A 589 0.58 -34.43 7.40
C MET A 589 1.74 -33.69 8.08
N LEU A 590 1.60 -32.37 8.19
CA LEU A 590 2.40 -31.54 9.09
C LEU A 590 1.65 -31.30 10.40
N TYR A 591 2.36 -31.18 11.52
CA TYR A 591 1.75 -30.90 12.82
C TYR A 591 2.35 -29.62 13.39
N MET A 592 1.56 -28.56 13.46
CA MET A 592 1.90 -27.34 14.19
C MET A 592 1.57 -27.54 15.66
N ASN A 593 2.55 -28.00 16.44
CA ASN A 593 2.34 -28.40 17.83
C ASN A 593 2.64 -27.25 18.80
N GLY A 594 1.60 -26.59 19.31
CA GLY A 594 1.73 -25.45 20.23
C GLY A 594 1.98 -24.12 19.51
N GLY A 595 1.47 -23.94 18.29
CA GLY A 595 1.59 -22.68 17.56
C GLY A 595 0.88 -21.53 18.28
N LYS A 596 1.46 -20.32 18.27
CA LYS A 596 0.85 -19.13 18.90
C LYS A 596 0.97 -17.88 18.05
N ASN A 597 -0.14 -17.23 17.72
CA ASN A 597 -0.11 -16.00 16.92
C ASN A 597 0.55 -16.25 15.54
N VAL A 598 0.02 -17.25 14.82
CA VAL A 598 0.58 -17.75 13.56
C VAL A 598 -0.42 -17.57 12.43
N THR A 599 0.02 -17.03 11.30
CA THR A 599 -0.76 -17.07 10.05
C THR A 599 -0.07 -17.98 9.05
N VAL A 600 -0.86 -18.80 8.35
CA VAL A 600 -0.44 -19.58 7.17
C VAL A 600 -1.24 -19.05 5.99
N GLU A 601 -0.59 -18.28 5.12
CA GLU A 601 -1.25 -17.64 3.99
C GLU A 601 -0.63 -18.01 2.64
N GLY A 602 -1.48 -18.21 1.64
CA GLY A 602 -1.05 -18.25 0.25
C GLY A 602 -0.89 -16.85 -0.33
N ILE A 603 0.08 -16.68 -1.23
CA ILE A 603 0.30 -15.45 -1.99
C ILE A 603 -0.19 -15.65 -3.42
N GLY A 604 -1.01 -14.71 -3.90
CA GLY A 604 -1.57 -14.75 -5.26
C GLY A 604 -2.55 -15.91 -5.49
N TYR A 605 -3.08 -15.99 -6.72
CA TYR A 605 -4.04 -17.04 -7.11
C TYR A 605 -3.36 -18.35 -7.51
N GLU A 606 -2.03 -18.46 -7.48
CA GLU A 606 -1.31 -19.66 -7.89
C GLU A 606 -0.76 -20.49 -6.71
N CYS A 607 -0.91 -20.01 -5.47
CA CYS A 607 -0.53 -20.76 -4.28
C CYS A 607 -1.38 -22.03 -4.12
N ASN A 608 -0.71 -23.18 -3.93
CA ASN A 608 -1.36 -24.46 -3.64
C ASN A 608 -0.48 -25.43 -2.85
N LEU A 609 -1.11 -26.23 -2.00
CA LEU A 609 -0.49 -27.35 -1.29
C LEU A 609 -0.74 -28.65 -2.05
N ASN A 610 0.33 -29.22 -2.60
CA ASN A 610 0.24 -30.37 -3.47
C ASN A 610 0.39 -31.68 -2.65
N LYS A 611 -0.75 -32.34 -2.37
CA LYS A 611 -0.85 -33.67 -1.74
C LYS A 611 -0.51 -33.74 -0.25
N TRP A 612 -0.63 -32.65 0.48
CA TRP A 612 -0.40 -32.63 1.92
C TRP A 612 -1.34 -31.69 2.64
N GLY A 613 -1.55 -31.97 3.92
CA GLY A 613 -2.35 -31.17 4.83
C GLY A 613 -1.60 -30.92 6.14
N PHE A 614 -2.25 -30.24 7.07
CA PHE A 614 -1.63 -29.93 8.35
C PHE A 614 -2.64 -29.82 9.49
N ASP A 615 -2.16 -30.02 10.71
CA ASP A 615 -2.92 -29.93 11.95
C ASP A 615 -2.36 -28.83 12.87
N MET A 616 -3.19 -27.86 13.25
CA MET A 616 -2.91 -26.86 14.28
C MET A 616 -3.22 -27.43 15.66
N LYS A 617 -2.26 -28.22 16.17
CA LYS A 617 -2.38 -29.00 17.39
C LYS A 617 -2.01 -28.18 18.62
N HIS A 618 -2.87 -28.14 19.64
CA HIS A 618 -2.68 -27.34 20.87
C HIS A 618 -2.33 -25.87 20.60
N SER A 619 -2.82 -25.33 19.48
CA SER A 619 -2.42 -24.02 18.97
C SER A 619 -3.39 -22.93 19.40
N THR A 620 -2.91 -21.68 19.50
CA THR A 620 -3.72 -20.55 19.95
C THR A 620 -3.54 -19.33 19.07
N SER A 621 -4.62 -18.66 18.68
CA SER A 621 -4.57 -17.49 17.79
C SER A 621 -3.86 -17.82 16.47
N CYS A 622 -4.48 -18.72 15.69
CA CYS A 622 -3.96 -19.11 14.38
C CYS A 622 -4.94 -18.79 13.26
N GLU A 623 -4.40 -18.34 12.13
CA GLU A 623 -5.15 -17.95 10.93
C GLU A 623 -4.65 -18.75 9.74
N VAL A 624 -5.57 -19.21 8.89
CA VAL A 624 -5.25 -19.93 7.65
C VAL A 624 -6.05 -19.33 6.50
N ARG A 625 -5.36 -18.82 5.48
CA ARG A 625 -6.03 -18.12 4.37
C ARG A 625 -5.39 -18.26 3.01
N ASN A 626 -6.20 -18.02 1.98
CA ASN A 626 -5.78 -17.97 0.58
C ASN A 626 -5.04 -19.24 0.08
N LEU A 627 -5.37 -20.41 0.62
CA LEU A 627 -4.76 -21.67 0.19
C LEU A 627 -5.65 -22.41 -0.81
N TRP A 628 -5.02 -23.09 -1.76
CA TRP A 628 -5.62 -24.21 -2.47
C TRP A 628 -5.08 -25.52 -1.91
N LEU A 629 -5.95 -26.44 -1.50
CA LEU A 629 -5.56 -27.78 -1.07
C LEU A 629 -6.33 -28.81 -1.88
N GLY A 630 -5.64 -29.87 -2.30
CA GLY A 630 -6.23 -31.01 -2.98
C GLY A 630 -5.30 -32.22 -2.92
N GLN A 631 -5.86 -33.41 -3.18
CA GLN A 631 -5.10 -34.67 -3.20
C GLN A 631 -4.35 -35.02 -1.90
N TYR A 632 -4.69 -34.38 -0.78
CA TYR A 632 -4.17 -34.77 0.53
C TYR A 632 -4.71 -36.15 0.89
N PRO A 633 -3.88 -37.08 1.41
CA PRO A 633 -4.28 -38.46 1.66
C PRO A 633 -4.96 -38.69 3.02
N ASP A 634 -4.99 -37.66 3.87
CA ASP A 634 -5.59 -37.70 5.21
C ASP A 634 -6.44 -36.44 5.44
N ASP A 635 -6.19 -35.62 6.47
CA ASP A 635 -6.87 -34.34 6.66
C ASP A 635 -6.25 -33.23 5.77
N GLY A 636 -7.06 -32.28 5.30
CA GLY A 636 -6.59 -31.08 4.61
C GLY A 636 -6.09 -30.02 5.60
N ILE A 637 -7.02 -29.42 6.34
CA ILE A 637 -6.73 -28.48 7.44
C ILE A 637 -7.36 -29.02 8.73
N SER A 638 -6.55 -29.44 9.69
CA SER A 638 -7.04 -29.96 10.96
C SER A 638 -6.69 -28.99 12.09
N MET A 639 -7.46 -29.04 13.16
CA MET A 639 -7.08 -28.47 14.45
C MET A 639 -7.46 -29.47 15.53
N SER A 640 -6.45 -29.87 16.32
CA SER A 640 -6.60 -30.85 17.38
C SER A 640 -6.05 -30.36 18.72
N GLY A 641 -6.50 -30.98 19.80
CA GLY A 641 -6.07 -30.66 21.15
C GLY A 641 -6.18 -31.87 22.07
N GLY A 642 -6.33 -31.63 23.36
CA GLY A 642 -6.58 -32.65 24.36
C GLY A 642 -7.40 -32.12 25.53
N SER A 643 -7.74 -33.00 26.48
CA SER A 643 -8.64 -32.70 27.61
C SER A 643 -8.20 -31.55 28.51
N SER A 644 -6.90 -31.26 28.58
CA SER A 644 -6.32 -30.17 29.36
C SER A 644 -5.68 -29.05 28.51
N SER A 645 -5.72 -29.17 27.19
CA SER A 645 -5.08 -28.22 26.27
C SER A 645 -5.78 -28.26 24.91
N LYS A 646 -6.84 -27.47 24.78
CA LYS A 646 -7.58 -27.29 23.52
C LYS A 646 -6.78 -26.40 22.56
N SER A 647 -7.00 -26.55 21.26
CA SER A 647 -6.69 -25.47 20.31
C SER A 647 -7.75 -24.38 20.44
N TYR A 648 -7.37 -23.11 20.37
CA TYR A 648 -8.24 -22.01 20.79
C TYR A 648 -8.05 -20.72 19.96
N HIS A 649 -9.14 -20.03 19.59
CA HIS A 649 -9.12 -18.86 18.68
C HIS A 649 -8.45 -19.17 17.34
N ILE A 650 -9.13 -19.96 16.52
CA ILE A 650 -8.63 -20.38 15.19
C ILE A 650 -9.54 -19.84 14.10
N TRP A 651 -8.96 -19.24 13.06
CA TRP A 651 -9.71 -18.69 11.94
C TRP A 651 -9.22 -19.30 10.62
N VAL A 652 -10.11 -20.02 9.92
CA VAL A 652 -9.80 -20.63 8.62
C VAL A 652 -10.71 -20.00 7.58
N HIS A 653 -10.15 -19.23 6.65
CA HIS A 653 -10.97 -18.48 5.71
C HIS A 653 -10.40 -18.26 4.32
N ASN A 654 -11.27 -18.04 3.34
CA ASN A 654 -10.86 -17.78 1.94
C ASN A 654 -9.90 -18.86 1.39
N ASN A 655 -10.16 -20.14 1.69
CA ASN A 655 -9.43 -21.26 1.13
C ASN A 655 -10.31 -22.02 0.13
N THR A 656 -9.69 -22.65 -0.86
CA THR A 656 -10.35 -23.65 -1.71
C THR A 656 -9.79 -25.02 -1.34
N ILE A 657 -10.65 -25.89 -0.82
CA ILE A 657 -10.31 -27.22 -0.35
C ILE A 657 -11.09 -28.22 -1.19
N GLU A 658 -10.37 -28.84 -2.13
CA GLU A 658 -10.93 -29.86 -3.00
C GLU A 658 -10.82 -31.25 -2.37
N LYS A 659 -11.39 -32.23 -3.06
CA LYS A 659 -11.30 -33.65 -2.77
C LYS A 659 -9.85 -34.11 -2.49
N GLY A 660 -9.67 -34.87 -1.41
CA GLY A 660 -8.42 -35.55 -1.09
C GLY A 660 -8.18 -36.78 -1.97
N TYR A 661 -7.06 -37.47 -1.77
CA TYR A 661 -6.74 -38.68 -2.51
C TYR A 661 -5.76 -39.58 -1.74
N ASN A 662 -6.19 -40.80 -1.44
CA ASN A 662 -5.33 -41.83 -0.87
C ASN A 662 -5.28 -43.08 -1.77
N ALA A 663 -4.16 -43.26 -2.48
CA ALA A 663 -3.96 -44.38 -3.40
C ALA A 663 -3.98 -45.78 -2.75
N TYR A 664 -3.91 -45.86 -1.42
CA TYR A 664 -3.81 -47.11 -0.68
C TYR A 664 -5.04 -47.42 0.17
N ALA A 665 -6.10 -46.61 0.07
CA ALA A 665 -7.37 -46.89 0.73
C ALA A 665 -7.85 -48.32 0.38
N GLY A 666 -8.22 -49.08 1.41
CA GLY A 666 -8.68 -50.45 1.27
C GLY A 666 -7.61 -51.52 1.14
N ASN A 667 -6.34 -51.19 1.39
CA ASN A 667 -5.26 -52.17 1.34
C ASN A 667 -5.17 -53.09 2.58
N GLY A 668 -6.11 -52.97 3.53
CA GLY A 668 -6.14 -53.70 4.80
C GLY A 668 -5.39 -53.03 5.96
N ILE A 669 -4.69 -51.92 5.71
CA ILE A 669 -4.08 -51.04 6.73
C ILE A 669 -4.77 -49.67 6.72
N VAL A 670 -5.02 -49.12 5.53
CA VAL A 670 -5.72 -47.86 5.33
C VAL A 670 -7.21 -48.14 5.10
N ASP A 671 -8.07 -47.43 5.82
CA ASP A 671 -9.52 -47.58 5.73
C ASP A 671 -10.04 -47.30 4.29
N ASP A 672 -11.01 -48.10 3.83
CA ASP A 672 -11.63 -47.97 2.49
C ASP A 672 -12.20 -46.57 2.25
N ASP A 673 -12.75 -45.95 3.29
CA ASP A 673 -13.46 -44.68 3.21
C ASP A 673 -12.53 -43.45 3.19
N LYS A 674 -11.20 -43.68 3.16
CA LYS A 674 -10.15 -42.65 2.99
C LYS A 674 -9.68 -42.48 1.54
N ALA A 675 -10.31 -43.15 0.57
CA ALA A 675 -9.95 -43.02 -0.86
C ALA A 675 -9.89 -41.55 -1.32
N ASP A 676 -10.73 -40.71 -0.71
CA ASP A 676 -10.90 -39.28 -1.00
C ASP A 676 -10.29 -38.37 0.08
N GLY A 677 -9.36 -38.88 0.89
CA GLY A 677 -8.91 -38.26 2.15
C GLY A 677 -9.84 -38.58 3.33
N ASP A 678 -9.50 -38.10 4.54
CA ASP A 678 -10.28 -38.38 5.77
C ASP A 678 -11.11 -37.17 6.27
N GLY A 679 -10.67 -35.94 5.97
CA GLY A 679 -11.42 -34.73 6.26
C GLY A 679 -10.86 -33.51 5.55
N SER A 680 -11.69 -32.72 4.87
CA SER A 680 -11.23 -31.45 4.30
C SER A 680 -10.82 -30.43 5.37
N LEU A 681 -11.63 -30.30 6.41
CA LEU A 681 -11.35 -29.46 7.57
C LEU A 681 -11.90 -30.05 8.87
N ASP A 682 -11.04 -30.58 9.74
CA ASP A 682 -11.49 -31.23 10.97
C ASP A 682 -11.22 -30.38 12.24
N ILE A 683 -12.24 -30.29 13.11
CA ILE A 683 -12.20 -29.54 14.37
C ILE A 683 -12.36 -30.50 15.54
N LYS A 684 -11.25 -30.80 16.22
CA LYS A 684 -11.18 -31.79 17.30
C LYS A 684 -10.62 -31.09 18.55
N TRP A 685 -11.22 -31.29 19.72
CA TRP A 685 -10.74 -30.70 20.99
C TRP A 685 -10.36 -29.21 20.89
N SER A 686 -11.23 -28.42 20.26
CA SER A 686 -10.96 -27.02 19.93
C SER A 686 -12.08 -26.14 20.45
N GLU A 687 -11.79 -24.87 20.68
CA GLU A 687 -12.75 -23.89 21.15
C GLU A 687 -12.54 -22.51 20.50
N ASN A 688 -13.62 -21.74 20.31
CA ASN A 688 -13.61 -20.44 19.62
C ASN A 688 -13.00 -20.53 18.21
N VAL A 689 -13.71 -21.16 17.29
CA VAL A 689 -13.25 -21.34 15.89
C VAL A 689 -14.22 -20.67 14.92
N THR A 690 -13.68 -19.98 13.92
CA THR A 690 -14.45 -19.45 12.78
C THR A 690 -13.94 -20.09 11.50
N VAL A 691 -14.85 -20.65 10.71
CA VAL A 691 -14.61 -21.14 9.35
C VAL A 691 -15.43 -20.28 8.41
N SER A 692 -14.81 -19.49 7.55
CA SER A 692 -15.55 -18.53 6.73
C SER A 692 -15.05 -18.32 5.31
N TYR A 693 -15.93 -18.00 4.38
CA TYR A 693 -15.55 -17.75 2.98
C TYR A 693 -14.71 -18.87 2.34
N ASN A 694 -14.80 -20.12 2.79
CA ASN A 694 -14.08 -21.23 2.15
C ASN A 694 -14.95 -21.89 1.08
N VAL A 695 -14.31 -22.51 0.09
CA VAL A 695 -14.95 -23.40 -0.87
C VAL A 695 -14.50 -24.82 -0.57
N PHE A 696 -15.45 -25.67 -0.17
CA PHE A 696 -15.29 -27.11 -0.08
C PHE A 696 -15.88 -27.74 -1.33
N LYS A 697 -15.07 -28.51 -2.07
CA LYS A 697 -15.47 -28.98 -3.40
C LYS A 697 -15.20 -30.47 -3.58
N ASP A 698 -16.23 -31.19 -4.01
CA ASP A 698 -16.17 -32.62 -4.38
C ASP A 698 -15.72 -33.56 -3.23
N ALA A 699 -15.69 -33.06 -2.00
CA ALA A 699 -15.20 -33.82 -0.85
C ALA A 699 -16.22 -34.87 -0.39
N HIS A 700 -15.72 -36.09 -0.12
CA HIS A 700 -16.52 -37.14 0.53
C HIS A 700 -16.84 -36.77 1.99
N LYS A 701 -15.81 -36.37 2.74
CA LYS A 701 -15.89 -35.94 4.15
C LYS A 701 -15.36 -34.52 4.25
N THR A 702 -16.24 -33.57 4.54
CA THR A 702 -15.83 -32.16 4.59
C THR A 702 -15.29 -31.77 5.96
N SER A 703 -16.15 -31.61 6.96
CA SER A 703 -15.77 -31.08 8.26
C SER A 703 -16.45 -31.76 9.44
N LEU A 704 -15.64 -32.50 10.20
CA LEU A 704 -16.05 -33.06 11.47
C LEU A 704 -15.75 -32.10 12.61
N VAL A 705 -16.78 -31.67 13.32
CA VAL A 705 -16.66 -31.01 14.63
C VAL A 705 -16.79 -32.09 15.71
N GLY A 706 -15.65 -32.66 16.10
CA GLY A 706 -15.49 -33.50 17.28
C GLY A 706 -14.65 -34.76 17.11
N GLY A 707 -13.76 -35.03 18.07
CA GLY A 707 -12.83 -36.18 18.03
C GLY A 707 -13.39 -37.48 18.63
N GLY A 708 -14.41 -37.41 19.48
CA GLY A 708 -15.02 -38.56 20.19
C GLY A 708 -16.24 -38.13 21.02
N THR A 709 -17.04 -39.09 21.49
CA THR A 709 -18.37 -38.82 22.07
C THR A 709 -18.37 -38.26 23.50
N SER A 710 -17.19 -38.22 24.13
CA SER A 710 -16.92 -37.63 25.45
C SER A 710 -16.05 -36.37 25.37
N HIS A 711 -15.77 -35.86 24.17
CA HIS A 711 -14.86 -34.75 23.95
C HIS A 711 -15.67 -33.50 23.64
N GLU A 712 -15.60 -32.48 24.49
CA GLU A 712 -16.25 -31.19 24.25
C GLU A 712 -15.39 -30.34 23.31
N GLN A 713 -16.04 -29.77 22.28
CA GLN A 713 -15.52 -28.69 21.44
C GLN A 713 -16.52 -27.57 21.55
N ASP A 714 -16.08 -26.31 21.63
CA ASP A 714 -17.10 -25.28 21.76
C ASP A 714 -16.85 -23.92 21.17
N TRP A 715 -17.98 -23.29 20.86
CA TRP A 715 -18.14 -22.04 20.13
C TRP A 715 -17.51 -22.06 18.74
N ILE A 716 -18.22 -22.67 17.79
CA ILE A 716 -17.80 -22.80 16.39
C ILE A 716 -18.72 -21.98 15.48
N THR A 717 -18.14 -21.23 14.54
CA THR A 717 -18.87 -20.46 13.52
C THR A 717 -18.56 -20.99 12.13
N TYR A 718 -19.59 -21.16 11.30
CA TYR A 718 -19.47 -21.35 9.86
C TYR A 718 -20.23 -20.23 9.14
N HIS A 719 -19.56 -19.40 8.34
CA HIS A 719 -20.29 -18.41 7.55
C HIS A 719 -19.71 -18.11 6.18
N HIS A 720 -20.60 -17.84 5.21
CA HIS A 720 -20.25 -17.58 3.81
C HIS A 720 -19.38 -18.67 3.17
N ASN A 721 -19.44 -19.91 3.64
CA ASN A 721 -18.74 -21.03 3.00
C ASN A 721 -19.60 -21.61 1.86
N TRP A 722 -18.93 -22.12 0.83
CA TRP A 722 -19.55 -22.90 -0.23
C TRP A 722 -19.24 -24.38 -0.05
N PHE A 723 -20.27 -25.17 0.24
CA PHE A 723 -20.20 -26.64 0.24
C PHE A 723 -20.73 -27.15 -1.10
N ASN A 724 -19.82 -27.24 -2.08
CA ASN A 724 -20.13 -27.50 -3.49
C ASN A 724 -19.90 -28.97 -3.85
N ASN A 725 -20.97 -29.70 -4.17
CA ASN A 725 -20.91 -31.09 -4.60
C ASN A 725 -20.24 -32.03 -3.59
N THR A 726 -20.36 -31.72 -2.31
CA THR A 726 -19.80 -32.54 -1.22
C THR A 726 -20.76 -33.66 -0.82
N GLU A 727 -20.28 -34.68 -0.11
CA GLU A 727 -21.12 -35.81 0.27
C GLU A 727 -21.61 -35.73 1.72
N SER A 728 -20.70 -35.61 2.69
CA SER A 728 -21.03 -35.69 4.11
C SER A 728 -20.17 -34.76 4.97
N ARG A 729 -20.60 -34.58 6.23
CA ARG A 729 -19.95 -33.73 7.25
C ARG A 729 -19.91 -32.24 6.86
N ASN A 730 -21.03 -31.60 6.53
CA ASN A 730 -21.04 -30.20 6.05
C ASN A 730 -21.70 -29.16 7.00
N PRO A 731 -21.14 -28.83 8.17
CA PRO A 731 -20.35 -29.67 9.06
C PRO A 731 -21.20 -30.76 9.72
N ARG A 732 -20.55 -31.77 10.32
CA ARG A 732 -21.18 -32.67 11.29
C ARG A 732 -20.63 -32.40 12.68
N ALA A 733 -21.51 -32.14 13.66
CA ALA A 733 -21.11 -31.80 15.03
C ALA A 733 -21.40 -32.89 16.06
N ARG A 734 -20.55 -32.95 17.08
CA ARG A 734 -20.65 -33.75 18.30
C ARG A 734 -20.32 -32.85 19.49
N VAL A 735 -21.15 -32.83 20.52
CA VAL A 735 -20.89 -32.11 21.80
C VAL A 735 -20.31 -30.69 21.58
N ALA A 736 -21.01 -29.87 20.78
CA ALA A 736 -20.57 -28.52 20.41
C ALA A 736 -21.75 -27.58 20.15
N HIS A 737 -21.55 -26.28 20.38
CA HIS A 737 -22.38 -25.18 19.92
C HIS A 737 -21.83 -24.66 18.59
N VAL A 738 -22.66 -24.72 17.55
CA VAL A 738 -22.30 -24.31 16.20
C VAL A 738 -23.28 -23.27 15.70
N HIS A 739 -22.80 -22.11 15.28
CA HIS A 739 -23.57 -21.14 14.53
C HIS A 739 -23.17 -21.20 13.06
N SER A 740 -24.08 -21.68 12.21
CA SER A 740 -23.91 -21.77 10.77
C SER A 740 -24.85 -20.76 10.11
N TYR A 741 -24.30 -19.72 9.47
CA TYR A 741 -25.12 -18.69 8.85
C TYR A 741 -24.59 -18.20 7.49
N ASN A 742 -25.48 -17.73 6.61
CA ASN A 742 -25.15 -17.24 5.27
C ASN A 742 -24.27 -18.19 4.40
N ASN A 743 -24.29 -19.51 4.64
CA ASN A 743 -23.54 -20.46 3.82
C ASN A 743 -24.36 -20.90 2.59
N TYR A 744 -23.66 -21.37 1.55
CA TYR A 744 -24.29 -21.99 0.39
C TYR A 744 -23.94 -23.48 0.31
N PHE A 745 -24.97 -24.30 0.40
CA PHE A 745 -24.94 -25.76 0.30
C PHE A 745 -25.52 -26.16 -1.05
N TYR A 746 -24.67 -26.65 -1.96
CA TYR A 746 -25.08 -27.03 -3.30
C TYR A 746 -24.75 -28.49 -3.58
N ASN A 747 -25.76 -29.27 -3.98
CA ASN A 747 -25.63 -30.65 -4.41
C ASN A 747 -24.95 -31.56 -3.36
N ASN A 748 -25.44 -31.51 -2.12
CA ASN A 748 -24.89 -32.35 -1.04
C ASN A 748 -25.55 -33.73 -1.05
N LYS A 749 -24.75 -34.80 -1.21
CA LYS A 749 -25.26 -36.13 -1.56
C LYS A 749 -25.85 -36.92 -0.39
N GLN A 750 -25.18 -36.93 0.77
CA GLN A 750 -25.67 -37.67 1.94
C GLN A 750 -26.48 -36.76 2.87
N TYR A 751 -25.87 -35.67 3.35
CA TYR A 751 -26.50 -34.63 4.16
C TYR A 751 -25.68 -33.33 4.07
N ALA A 752 -26.31 -32.18 4.34
CA ALA A 752 -25.57 -30.93 4.53
C ALA A 752 -25.13 -30.78 6.00
N ILE A 753 -25.95 -30.16 6.86
CA ILE A 753 -25.63 -29.98 8.27
C ILE A 753 -26.12 -31.18 9.09
N ALA A 754 -25.25 -31.74 9.94
CA ALA A 754 -25.60 -32.86 10.80
C ALA A 754 -25.31 -32.63 12.28
N ALA A 755 -26.28 -32.95 13.14
CA ALA A 755 -26.13 -32.95 14.59
C ALA A 755 -26.02 -34.37 15.17
N SER A 756 -25.16 -34.55 16.17
CA SER A 756 -25.02 -35.81 16.93
C SER A 756 -24.42 -35.54 18.32
N HIS A 757 -24.50 -36.52 19.23
CA HIS A 757 -24.04 -36.42 20.61
C HIS A 757 -24.32 -35.08 21.31
N ASN A 758 -25.59 -34.69 21.42
CA ASN A 758 -26.05 -33.48 22.11
C ASN A 758 -25.45 -32.16 21.56
N SER A 759 -24.95 -32.15 20.32
CA SER A 759 -24.58 -30.90 19.67
C SER A 759 -25.80 -29.97 19.51
N LYS A 760 -25.55 -28.66 19.56
CA LYS A 760 -26.56 -27.61 19.39
C LYS A 760 -26.13 -26.73 18.22
N ILE A 761 -26.88 -26.79 17.13
CA ILE A 761 -26.56 -26.04 15.90
C ILE A 761 -27.64 -24.99 15.66
N PHE A 762 -27.24 -23.73 15.52
CA PHE A 762 -28.08 -22.68 14.96
C PHE A 762 -27.79 -22.54 13.46
N SER A 763 -28.75 -22.86 12.62
CA SER A 763 -28.72 -22.66 11.18
C SER A 763 -29.51 -21.39 10.84
N GLU A 764 -28.85 -20.34 10.35
CA GLU A 764 -29.44 -19.02 10.14
C GLU A 764 -29.20 -18.50 8.71
N ASN A 765 -30.26 -18.32 7.92
CA ASN A 765 -30.19 -17.77 6.56
C ASN A 765 -29.17 -18.43 5.62
N ASN A 766 -28.97 -19.75 5.74
CA ASN A 766 -28.22 -20.52 4.76
C ASN A 766 -29.08 -20.84 3.53
N TYR A 767 -28.44 -21.03 2.39
CA TYR A 767 -29.07 -21.48 1.16
C TYR A 767 -28.72 -22.94 0.90
N PHE A 768 -29.72 -23.80 0.81
CA PHE A 768 -29.60 -25.20 0.45
C PHE A 768 -30.23 -25.44 -0.91
N GLU A 769 -29.49 -26.08 -1.81
CA GLU A 769 -29.91 -26.34 -3.18
C GLU A 769 -29.51 -27.74 -3.62
N ASN A 770 -30.48 -28.53 -4.07
CA ASN A 770 -30.25 -29.93 -4.49
C ASN A 770 -29.57 -30.77 -3.40
N SER A 771 -29.71 -30.40 -2.13
CA SER A 771 -29.13 -31.12 -1.00
C SER A 771 -30.08 -32.22 -0.52
N ASN A 772 -29.59 -33.45 -0.46
CA ASN A 772 -30.24 -34.51 0.30
C ASN A 772 -30.03 -34.24 1.80
N LEU A 773 -31.06 -34.39 2.62
CA LEU A 773 -31.02 -34.20 4.08
C LEU A 773 -30.25 -32.92 4.48
N PRO A 774 -30.75 -31.71 4.12
CA PRO A 774 -30.02 -30.47 4.36
C PRO A 774 -29.79 -30.20 5.85
N LEU A 775 -30.71 -30.66 6.70
CA LEU A 775 -30.58 -30.66 8.15
C LEU A 775 -30.89 -32.08 8.64
N ASP A 776 -29.94 -32.73 9.31
CA ASP A 776 -30.12 -34.12 9.74
C ASP A 776 -29.53 -34.42 11.12
N ALA A 777 -29.98 -35.51 11.72
CA ALA A 777 -29.30 -36.16 12.84
C ALA A 777 -28.86 -37.47 12.28
N VAL A 778 -27.57 -37.77 12.39
CA VAL A 778 -27.02 -38.89 11.62
C VAL A 778 -26.67 -40.02 12.57
N ASN A 779 -27.36 -41.16 12.42
CA ASN A 779 -26.99 -42.42 13.07
C ASN A 779 -25.94 -43.15 12.23
N MET A 780 -24.69 -42.70 12.33
CA MET A 780 -23.55 -43.27 11.61
C MET A 780 -22.60 -43.97 12.57
N GLY A 781 -22.27 -45.23 12.25
CA GLY A 781 -21.39 -46.06 13.08
C GLY A 781 -22.00 -46.32 14.46
N SER A 782 -21.22 -46.06 15.51
CA SER A 782 -21.66 -46.19 16.91
C SER A 782 -22.38 -44.95 17.46
N ASP A 783 -22.66 -43.94 16.63
CA ASP A 783 -23.17 -42.65 17.08
C ASP A 783 -24.71 -42.60 17.03
N PRO A 784 -25.44 -42.66 18.16
CA PRO A 784 -26.90 -42.62 18.14
C PRO A 784 -27.43 -41.24 17.75
N TYR A 785 -28.63 -41.20 17.15
CA TYR A 785 -29.42 -39.97 16.96
C TYR A 785 -29.52 -39.24 18.30
N SER A 786 -28.87 -38.07 18.40
CA SER A 786 -28.86 -37.28 19.63
C SER A 786 -28.28 -35.91 19.35
N GLY A 787 -29.07 -34.88 19.13
CA GLY A 787 -28.54 -33.56 18.77
C GLY A 787 -29.63 -32.68 18.19
N THR A 788 -29.39 -31.38 18.21
CA THR A 788 -30.44 -30.39 17.96
C THR A 788 -29.97 -29.34 16.96
N ILE A 789 -30.78 -29.10 15.94
CA ILE A 789 -30.60 -28.02 14.97
C ILE A 789 -31.81 -27.08 15.04
N LYS A 790 -31.58 -25.81 15.39
CA LYS A 790 -32.57 -24.75 15.25
C LYS A 790 -32.32 -24.06 13.93
N SER A 791 -33.31 -24.02 13.05
CA SER A 791 -33.22 -23.40 11.72
C SER A 791 -34.11 -22.16 11.65
N PHE A 792 -33.56 -21.03 11.21
CA PHE A 792 -34.27 -19.76 11.07
C PHE A 792 -33.85 -19.04 9.79
N GLY A 793 -34.80 -18.68 8.92
CA GLY A 793 -34.52 -17.94 7.69
C GLY A 793 -33.78 -18.73 6.59
N ASP A 794 -33.47 -20.01 6.80
CA ASP A 794 -32.86 -20.86 5.79
C ASP A 794 -33.78 -21.06 4.58
N ARG A 795 -33.18 -21.17 3.39
CA ARG A 795 -33.88 -21.42 2.11
C ARG A 795 -33.54 -22.80 1.58
N PHE A 796 -34.56 -23.61 1.30
CA PHE A 796 -34.41 -24.97 0.78
C PHE A 796 -35.01 -25.06 -0.62
N VAL A 797 -34.17 -25.32 -1.62
CA VAL A 797 -34.55 -25.44 -3.04
C VAL A 797 -34.20 -26.83 -3.52
N ASN A 798 -35.21 -27.58 -3.97
CA ASN A 798 -35.05 -28.96 -4.44
C ASN A 798 -34.35 -29.89 -3.43
N CYS A 799 -34.58 -29.67 -2.13
CA CYS A 799 -34.00 -30.48 -1.06
C CYS A 799 -34.92 -31.64 -0.65
N ASN A 800 -34.33 -32.74 -0.21
CA ASN A 800 -35.04 -33.82 0.48
C ASN A 800 -34.88 -33.66 1.99
N MET A 801 -35.89 -33.14 2.69
CA MET A 801 -35.80 -32.75 4.11
C MET A 801 -35.69 -33.92 5.11
N GLY A 802 -35.92 -35.16 4.68
CA GLY A 802 -35.83 -36.31 5.58
C GLY A 802 -36.91 -36.35 6.67
N SER A 803 -36.57 -36.94 7.81
CA SER A 803 -37.53 -37.32 8.88
C SER A 803 -37.89 -36.21 9.87
N GLY A 804 -37.16 -35.08 9.87
CA GLY A 804 -37.39 -33.99 10.82
C GLY A 804 -36.98 -34.28 12.27
N LEU A 805 -36.31 -35.42 12.54
CA LEU A 805 -35.98 -35.84 13.91
C LEU A 805 -34.94 -34.96 14.61
N ALA A 806 -34.17 -34.18 13.85
CA ALA A 806 -32.94 -33.52 14.27
C ALA A 806 -33.03 -32.00 14.33
N TYR A 807 -34.06 -31.44 13.72
CA TYR A 807 -34.15 -30.02 13.48
C TYR A 807 -35.54 -29.50 13.77
N GLN A 808 -35.62 -28.22 14.09
CA GLN A 808 -36.86 -27.46 14.11
C GLN A 808 -36.66 -26.17 13.33
N ILE A 809 -37.50 -25.97 12.31
CA ILE A 809 -37.59 -24.69 11.59
C ILE A 809 -38.51 -23.78 12.41
N VAL A 810 -38.00 -22.62 12.80
CA VAL A 810 -38.73 -21.65 13.62
C VAL A 810 -39.13 -20.43 12.80
N ASN A 811 -40.23 -19.78 13.18
CA ASN A 811 -40.74 -18.59 12.49
C ASN A 811 -40.12 -17.30 13.02
N SER A 812 -39.63 -17.33 14.25
CA SER A 812 -38.93 -16.23 14.90
C SER A 812 -37.62 -16.74 15.50
N ARG A 813 -36.57 -15.93 15.38
CA ARG A 813 -35.28 -16.22 16.01
C ARG A 813 -35.39 -16.43 17.51
N ASN A 814 -36.34 -15.79 18.20
CA ASN A 814 -36.52 -15.93 19.65
C ASN A 814 -37.28 -17.19 20.05
N ASP A 815 -37.78 -17.97 19.08
CA ASP A 815 -38.51 -19.20 19.38
C ASP A 815 -37.53 -20.27 19.90
N LYS A 816 -38.02 -21.11 20.82
CA LYS A 816 -37.24 -22.23 21.34
C LYS A 816 -37.36 -23.43 20.41
N ALA A 817 -36.24 -24.14 20.24
CA ALA A 817 -36.22 -25.44 19.57
C ALA A 817 -36.39 -26.58 20.60
N TYR A 818 -37.40 -27.43 20.40
CA TYR A 818 -37.73 -28.58 21.24
C TYR A 818 -37.69 -29.85 20.40
N ILE A 819 -36.65 -30.68 20.60
CA ILE A 819 -36.42 -31.88 19.80
C ILE A 819 -36.34 -33.08 20.74
N ASN A 820 -37.17 -34.09 20.49
CA ASN A 820 -37.43 -35.21 21.41
C ASN A 820 -36.48 -36.41 21.23
N ASN A 821 -35.33 -36.23 20.56
CA ASN A 821 -34.40 -37.31 20.20
C ASN A 821 -33.08 -37.29 21.02
N LEU A 822 -33.06 -36.65 22.19
CA LEU A 822 -31.84 -36.51 23.00
C LEU A 822 -31.34 -37.87 23.51
N LYS A 823 -30.02 -38.01 23.63
CA LYS A 823 -29.40 -39.15 24.34
C LYS A 823 -29.84 -39.10 25.80
N GLY A 824 -30.09 -40.25 26.44
CA GLY A 824 -30.48 -40.30 27.85
C GLY A 824 -29.51 -39.51 28.74
N GLY A 825 -30.02 -38.47 29.42
CA GLY A 825 -29.23 -37.53 30.24
C GLY A 825 -28.71 -36.27 29.51
N GLY A 826 -29.01 -36.08 28.22
CA GLY A 826 -28.63 -34.89 27.45
C GLY A 826 -29.55 -33.69 27.67
N GLU A 827 -28.98 -32.49 27.60
CA GLU A 827 -29.71 -31.23 27.68
C GLU A 827 -30.25 -30.81 26.30
N GLY A 828 -31.42 -30.17 26.28
CA GLY A 828 -32.03 -29.63 25.06
C GLY A 828 -31.29 -28.42 24.49
N TYR A 829 -31.81 -27.87 23.40
CA TYR A 829 -31.29 -26.64 22.81
C TYR A 829 -31.40 -25.48 23.81
N ASP A 830 -30.28 -24.85 24.14
CA ASP A 830 -30.16 -23.91 25.25
C ASP A 830 -30.31 -22.44 24.84
N ASN A 831 -30.61 -22.18 23.57
CA ASN A 831 -30.81 -20.85 22.99
C ASN A 831 -29.58 -19.93 23.10
N PHE A 832 -28.38 -20.50 23.01
CA PHE A 832 -27.13 -19.73 22.96
C PHE A 832 -27.14 -18.64 21.87
N ASP A 833 -27.91 -18.83 20.80
CA ASP A 833 -28.07 -17.90 19.68
C ASP A 833 -28.80 -16.59 20.02
N THR A 834 -29.49 -16.54 21.16
CA THR A 834 -30.22 -15.35 21.65
C THR A 834 -29.65 -14.80 22.95
N ASP A 835 -28.71 -15.51 23.57
CA ASP A 835 -28.02 -15.09 24.77
C ASP A 835 -26.80 -14.25 24.39
N SER A 836 -26.88 -12.93 24.59
CA SER A 836 -25.81 -11.99 24.25
C SER A 836 -24.50 -12.20 25.02
N SER A 837 -24.49 -13.04 26.06
CA SER A 837 -23.26 -13.46 26.75
C SER A 837 -22.57 -14.66 26.09
N LYS A 838 -23.30 -15.41 25.25
CA LYS A 838 -22.84 -16.62 24.56
C LYS A 838 -22.63 -16.42 23.06
N ILE A 839 -23.41 -15.57 22.39
CA ILE A 839 -23.22 -15.25 20.97
C ILE A 839 -22.42 -13.96 20.80
N TYR A 840 -21.59 -13.91 19.77
CA TYR A 840 -20.82 -12.71 19.44
C TYR A 840 -21.72 -11.57 18.96
N SER A 841 -21.37 -10.34 19.35
CA SER A 841 -22.28 -9.18 19.29
C SER A 841 -22.39 -8.48 17.94
N SER A 842 -21.54 -8.82 16.96
CA SER A 842 -21.46 -8.12 15.67
C SER A 842 -21.26 -9.09 14.52
N TYR A 843 -22.31 -9.27 13.72
CA TYR A 843 -22.27 -9.98 12.44
C TYR A 843 -23.45 -9.56 11.54
N ASN A 844 -23.29 -9.73 10.23
CA ASN A 844 -24.28 -9.32 9.24
C ASN A 844 -25.09 -10.53 8.76
N VAL A 845 -26.37 -10.58 9.12
CA VAL A 845 -27.29 -11.59 8.62
C VAL A 845 -27.90 -11.12 7.31
N GLN A 846 -27.78 -11.92 6.27
CA GLN A 846 -28.32 -11.64 4.94
C GLN A 846 -29.60 -12.43 4.71
N SER A 847 -30.34 -12.11 3.64
CA SER A 847 -31.29 -13.09 3.12
C SER A 847 -30.50 -14.27 2.54
N ALA A 848 -31.06 -15.48 2.58
CA ALA A 848 -30.39 -16.66 2.03
C ALA A 848 -30.01 -16.48 0.53
N ASP A 849 -30.86 -15.84 -0.29
CA ASP A 849 -30.53 -15.56 -1.70
C ASP A 849 -29.33 -14.61 -1.84
N ALA A 850 -29.24 -13.57 -1.01
CA ALA A 850 -28.09 -12.65 -1.00
C ALA A 850 -26.82 -13.36 -0.51
N ALA A 851 -26.95 -14.22 0.50
CA ALA A 851 -25.85 -15.07 0.98
C ALA A 851 -25.32 -15.98 -0.13
N LYS A 852 -26.19 -16.67 -0.87
CA LYS A 852 -25.77 -17.47 -2.04
C LYS A 852 -25.00 -16.63 -3.06
N ALA A 853 -25.52 -15.46 -3.43
CA ALA A 853 -24.86 -14.57 -4.38
C ALA A 853 -23.47 -14.12 -3.90
N GLU A 854 -23.36 -13.75 -2.63
CA GLU A 854 -22.09 -13.34 -2.01
C GLU A 854 -21.07 -14.48 -1.95
N VAL A 855 -21.51 -15.67 -1.52
CA VAL A 855 -20.66 -16.87 -1.47
C VAL A 855 -20.12 -17.21 -2.85
N MET A 856 -20.96 -17.23 -3.88
CA MET A 856 -20.53 -17.50 -5.25
C MET A 856 -19.55 -16.45 -5.79
N ALA A 857 -19.65 -15.20 -5.32
CA ALA A 857 -18.79 -14.11 -5.75
C ALA A 857 -17.41 -14.11 -5.05
N TYR A 858 -17.37 -14.41 -3.75
CA TYR A 858 -16.21 -14.10 -2.90
C TYR A 858 -15.62 -15.27 -2.10
N ALA A 859 -16.34 -16.39 -1.94
CA ALA A 859 -15.78 -17.54 -1.24
C ALA A 859 -14.64 -18.20 -2.03
N GLY A 860 -13.69 -18.76 -1.30
CA GLY A 860 -12.51 -19.44 -1.82
C GLY A 860 -11.26 -18.58 -1.76
N ARG A 861 -10.17 -19.18 -2.21
CA ARG A 861 -8.90 -18.48 -2.42
C ARG A 861 -9.04 -17.42 -3.52
N MET A 862 -8.05 -16.54 -3.61
CA MET A 862 -7.91 -15.59 -4.70
C MET A 862 -7.99 -16.31 -6.05
N GLN A 863 -8.85 -15.80 -6.93
CA GLN A 863 -8.98 -16.30 -8.30
C GLN A 863 -8.21 -15.41 -9.27
N ASN A 864 -7.92 -15.91 -10.47
CA ASN A 864 -7.40 -15.09 -11.54
C ASN A 864 -8.53 -14.26 -12.18
N LYS A 865 -9.03 -13.26 -11.45
CA LYS A 865 -10.06 -12.30 -11.89
C LYS A 865 -9.81 -10.93 -11.30
N ALA A 866 -10.45 -9.91 -11.86
CA ALA A 866 -10.37 -8.56 -11.32
C ALA A 866 -11.11 -8.47 -9.98
N TYR A 867 -10.39 -8.08 -8.92
CA TYR A 867 -10.96 -7.72 -7.62
C TYR A 867 -10.69 -6.24 -7.38
N ASN A 868 -11.74 -5.49 -7.03
CA ASN A 868 -11.71 -4.04 -6.81
C ASN A 868 -10.68 -3.32 -7.71
N ALA A 869 -10.96 -3.36 -9.02
CA ALA A 869 -10.02 -2.99 -10.05
C ALA A 869 -9.42 -1.60 -9.81
N GLY A 870 -8.10 -1.52 -9.88
CA GLY A 870 -7.36 -0.28 -9.70
C GLY A 870 -7.27 0.53 -10.99
N SER A 871 -6.92 1.81 -10.85
CA SER A 871 -6.66 2.72 -11.97
C SER A 871 -5.16 2.80 -12.26
N VAL A 872 -4.77 2.57 -13.51
CA VAL A 872 -3.38 2.73 -13.98
C VAL A 872 -3.17 4.19 -14.36
N SER A 873 -2.12 4.84 -13.84
CA SER A 873 -1.73 6.13 -14.41
C SER A 873 -1.03 5.86 -15.74
N GLN A 874 -1.29 6.67 -16.76
CA GLN A 874 -0.68 6.60 -18.10
C GLN A 874 0.04 7.92 -18.36
N GLY A 875 1.17 7.88 -19.05
CA GLY A 875 2.00 9.05 -19.31
C GLY A 875 1.50 9.81 -20.51
N GLY A 876 0.90 10.98 -20.28
CA GLY A 876 0.37 11.85 -21.34
C GLY A 876 -1.13 11.64 -21.54
N ASP A 877 -1.86 12.74 -21.44
CA ASP A 877 -3.32 12.87 -21.33
C ASP A 877 -3.93 12.41 -19.98
N GLY A 878 -4.89 13.21 -19.51
CA GLY A 878 -5.48 13.12 -18.16
C GLY A 878 -6.05 11.73 -17.83
N PRO A 879 -6.45 11.50 -16.56
CA PRO A 879 -6.77 10.19 -16.02
C PRO A 879 -7.71 9.39 -16.94
N GLN A 880 -7.16 8.42 -17.65
CA GLN A 880 -7.92 7.43 -18.38
C GLN A 880 -8.30 6.34 -17.39
N ILE A 881 -9.53 6.40 -16.89
CA ILE A 881 -10.23 5.23 -16.34
C ILE A 881 -10.21 4.18 -17.45
N ILE A 882 -9.44 3.11 -17.31
CA ILE A 882 -9.65 1.89 -18.10
C ILE A 882 -10.96 1.31 -17.58
N ASP A 883 -12.03 1.72 -18.26
CA ASP A 883 -13.39 1.31 -17.96
C ASP A 883 -13.53 -0.12 -18.48
N VAL A 884 -13.81 -1.06 -17.58
CA VAL A 884 -14.11 -2.47 -17.93
C VAL A 884 -15.51 -2.58 -18.56
N TYR A 885 -16.19 -1.44 -18.70
CA TYR A 885 -17.50 -1.28 -19.30
C TYR A 885 -17.36 -0.49 -20.61
N PRO A 886 -18.05 -0.86 -21.70
CA PRO A 886 -18.15 0.01 -22.86
C PRO A 886 -18.61 1.41 -22.42
N LYS A 887 -17.94 2.44 -22.90
CA LYS A 887 -18.24 3.85 -22.63
C LYS A 887 -18.13 4.67 -23.91
N SER A 888 -18.65 5.89 -23.88
CA SER A 888 -18.63 6.85 -24.99
C SER A 888 -18.71 8.28 -24.46
N ALA A 889 -18.83 9.28 -25.34
CA ALA A 889 -19.00 10.68 -24.94
C ALA A 889 -20.34 10.93 -24.22
N LEU A 890 -21.35 10.09 -24.48
CA LEU A 890 -22.69 10.20 -23.88
C LEU A 890 -22.93 9.19 -22.75
N ILE A 891 -22.24 8.04 -22.76
CA ILE A 891 -22.40 6.96 -21.77
C ILE A 891 -21.12 6.85 -20.93
N ALA A 892 -21.23 7.17 -19.65
CA ALA A 892 -20.12 7.06 -18.69
C ALA A 892 -19.81 5.60 -18.33
N ARG A 893 -20.79 4.70 -18.44
CA ARG A 893 -20.63 3.26 -18.18
C ARG A 893 -21.79 2.46 -18.79
N LEU A 894 -21.50 1.39 -19.53
CA LEU A 894 -22.47 0.36 -19.91
C LEU A 894 -22.14 -0.97 -19.20
N ASP A 895 -22.87 -1.26 -18.12
CA ASP A 895 -22.69 -2.47 -17.32
C ASP A 895 -23.61 -3.59 -17.80
N VAL A 896 -23.11 -4.42 -18.73
CA VAL A 896 -23.86 -5.53 -19.31
C VAL A 896 -23.98 -6.67 -18.30
N LYS A 897 -25.22 -6.97 -17.89
CA LYS A 897 -25.58 -7.98 -16.89
C LYS A 897 -25.90 -9.34 -17.49
N ASP A 898 -26.11 -9.41 -18.80
CA ASP A 898 -26.36 -10.66 -19.51
C ASP A 898 -25.09 -11.54 -19.52
N ALA A 899 -25.07 -12.58 -18.68
CA ALA A 899 -23.95 -13.51 -18.61
C ALA A 899 -23.83 -14.44 -19.83
N SER A 900 -24.92 -14.65 -20.58
CA SER A 900 -24.98 -15.62 -21.68
C SER A 900 -24.64 -14.99 -23.03
N TYR A 901 -25.07 -13.75 -23.24
CA TYR A 901 -24.92 -13.04 -24.52
C TYR A 901 -24.33 -11.62 -24.36
N GLY A 902 -23.78 -11.29 -23.19
CA GLY A 902 -23.23 -9.97 -22.93
C GLY A 902 -21.97 -9.64 -23.73
N ALA A 903 -21.21 -10.66 -24.17
CA ALA A 903 -20.00 -10.46 -24.98
C ALA A 903 -20.28 -9.87 -26.37
N GLN A 904 -21.53 -9.93 -26.83
CA GLN A 904 -21.98 -9.39 -28.12
C GLN A 904 -22.58 -7.98 -27.99
N TRP A 905 -22.62 -7.41 -26.78
CA TRP A 905 -23.05 -6.02 -26.58
C TRP A 905 -21.88 -5.05 -26.80
N SER A 906 -22.16 -3.90 -27.42
CA SER A 906 -21.16 -2.84 -27.65
C SER A 906 -21.81 -1.47 -27.84
N ILE A 907 -20.99 -0.40 -27.93
CA ILE A 907 -21.44 0.94 -28.29
C ILE A 907 -20.79 1.32 -29.62
N ALA A 908 -21.59 1.81 -30.57
CA ALA A 908 -21.12 2.48 -31.76
C ALA A 908 -21.39 3.99 -31.63
N GLU A 909 -20.33 4.81 -31.59
CA GLU A 909 -20.42 6.26 -31.39
C GLU A 909 -21.05 7.01 -32.58
N SER A 910 -21.25 6.31 -33.69
CA SER A 910 -22.05 6.75 -34.82
C SER A 910 -22.68 5.54 -35.49
N PHE A 911 -23.79 5.74 -36.19
CA PHE A 911 -24.44 4.70 -36.97
C PHE A 911 -25.09 5.31 -38.22
N SER A 912 -25.37 4.45 -39.20
CA SER A 912 -26.02 4.77 -40.46
C SER A 912 -27.05 3.69 -40.81
N VAL A 913 -28.01 4.04 -41.66
CA VAL A 913 -28.88 3.04 -42.31
C VAL A 913 -27.99 2.07 -43.09
N GLY A 914 -28.18 0.77 -42.86
CA GLY A 914 -27.35 -0.32 -43.36
C GLY A 914 -26.40 -0.93 -42.33
N ASP A 915 -26.19 -0.28 -41.18
CA ASP A 915 -25.35 -0.83 -40.10
C ASP A 915 -26.05 -1.94 -39.32
N LYS A 916 -25.27 -2.78 -38.65
CA LYS A 916 -25.81 -3.88 -37.84
C LYS A 916 -26.69 -3.38 -36.71
N ALA A 917 -27.86 -4.00 -36.57
CA ALA A 917 -28.78 -3.77 -35.46
C ALA A 917 -28.36 -4.55 -34.20
N PHE A 918 -27.78 -5.74 -34.34
CA PHE A 918 -27.38 -6.60 -33.22
C PHE A 918 -25.96 -7.13 -33.38
N GLY A 919 -25.29 -7.41 -32.27
CA GLY A 919 -23.91 -7.92 -32.27
C GLY A 919 -23.79 -9.40 -32.61
N ASP A 920 -24.88 -10.17 -32.52
CA ASP A 920 -24.92 -11.62 -32.74
C ASP A 920 -25.76 -12.03 -33.97
N ARG A 921 -26.15 -11.07 -34.82
CA ARG A 921 -26.90 -11.28 -36.07
C ARG A 921 -26.38 -10.37 -37.18
N GLU A 922 -26.68 -10.74 -38.42
CA GLU A 922 -26.42 -9.93 -39.61
C GLU A 922 -27.59 -9.02 -39.99
N HIS A 923 -28.53 -8.78 -39.06
CA HIS A 923 -29.65 -7.87 -39.28
C HIS A 923 -29.17 -6.42 -39.27
N VAL A 924 -29.75 -5.58 -40.13
CA VAL A 924 -29.31 -4.20 -40.32
C VAL A 924 -30.42 -3.19 -40.09
N ILE A 925 -30.05 -1.98 -39.67
CA ILE A 925 -30.96 -0.84 -39.52
C ILE A 925 -31.42 -0.42 -40.92
N ALA A 926 -32.72 -0.52 -41.19
CA ALA A 926 -33.33 -0.18 -42.48
C ALA A 926 -33.80 1.28 -42.54
N SER A 927 -34.29 1.83 -41.43
CA SER A 927 -34.64 3.24 -41.30
C SER A 927 -34.62 3.68 -39.83
N VAL A 928 -34.40 4.97 -39.58
CA VAL A 928 -34.39 5.57 -38.25
C VAL A 928 -34.93 7.00 -38.32
N PRO A 929 -35.72 7.47 -37.33
CA PRO A 929 -36.21 8.85 -37.26
C PRO A 929 -35.09 9.88 -37.16
N SER A 930 -35.33 11.10 -37.67
CA SER A 930 -34.36 12.22 -37.66
C SER A 930 -33.89 12.59 -36.25
N ASP A 931 -34.73 12.38 -35.25
CA ASP A 931 -34.43 12.79 -33.88
C ASP A 931 -33.38 11.90 -33.23
N ILE A 932 -33.26 10.65 -33.68
CA ILE A 932 -32.24 9.69 -33.23
C ILE A 932 -30.96 9.81 -34.07
N GLN A 933 -31.05 10.28 -35.33
CA GLN A 933 -29.89 10.47 -36.22
C GLN A 933 -28.81 11.34 -35.56
N GLY A 934 -27.56 10.92 -35.73
CA GLY A 934 -26.39 11.55 -35.10
C GLY A 934 -26.21 11.24 -33.61
N GLY A 935 -26.99 10.30 -33.05
CA GLY A 935 -26.75 9.70 -31.74
C GLY A 935 -25.83 8.48 -31.80
N GLU A 936 -25.57 7.88 -30.65
CA GLU A 936 -24.80 6.65 -30.50
C GLU A 936 -25.74 5.44 -30.43
N HIS A 937 -25.32 4.28 -30.96
CA HIS A 937 -26.07 3.04 -30.96
C HIS A 937 -25.51 2.08 -29.91
N ILE A 938 -26.33 1.67 -28.95
CA ILE A 938 -26.06 0.54 -28.05
C ILE A 938 -26.46 -0.73 -28.80
N ILE A 939 -25.47 -1.39 -29.39
CA ILE A 939 -25.63 -2.64 -30.09
C ILE A 939 -25.90 -3.73 -29.05
N THR A 940 -27.11 -4.28 -29.03
CA THR A 940 -27.49 -5.37 -28.13
C THR A 940 -27.25 -6.72 -28.80
N ALA A 941 -27.32 -7.82 -28.03
CA ALA A 941 -27.45 -9.15 -28.62
C ALA A 941 -28.93 -9.48 -28.86
N CYS A 942 -29.27 -9.95 -30.06
CA CYS A 942 -30.61 -10.43 -30.38
C CYS A 942 -31.00 -11.65 -29.53
N ASN A 943 -30.04 -12.49 -29.14
CA ASN A 943 -30.30 -13.63 -28.25
C ASN A 943 -30.54 -13.26 -26.79
N SER A 944 -30.24 -12.04 -26.34
CA SER A 944 -30.54 -11.59 -24.97
C SER A 944 -32.04 -11.64 -24.63
N LYS A 945 -32.92 -11.77 -25.64
CA LYS A 945 -34.35 -12.09 -25.46
C LYS A 945 -34.61 -13.41 -24.73
N ASN A 946 -33.63 -14.31 -24.69
CA ASN A 946 -33.75 -15.61 -24.02
C ASN A 946 -33.35 -15.56 -22.54
N THR A 947 -32.97 -14.39 -22.02
CA THR A 947 -32.51 -14.19 -20.65
C THR A 947 -33.66 -13.61 -19.81
N ASP A 948 -33.87 -14.15 -18.60
CA ASP A 948 -34.96 -13.80 -17.68
C ASP A 948 -34.56 -12.80 -16.57
N SER A 949 -33.46 -12.06 -16.77
CA SER A 949 -32.91 -11.07 -15.84
C SER A 949 -32.72 -9.70 -16.50
N ASP A 950 -32.28 -8.71 -15.70
CA ASP A 950 -31.80 -7.43 -16.24
C ASP A 950 -30.63 -7.67 -17.19
N LEU A 951 -30.61 -6.92 -18.31
CA LEU A 951 -29.66 -7.14 -19.41
C LEU A 951 -28.48 -6.17 -19.35
N ALA A 952 -28.69 -4.92 -18.97
CA ALA A 952 -27.62 -3.94 -18.77
C ALA A 952 -28.02 -2.79 -17.85
N VAL A 953 -27.03 -2.04 -17.34
CA VAL A 953 -27.24 -0.74 -16.66
C VAL A 953 -26.39 0.33 -17.36
N ILE A 954 -27.03 1.42 -17.78
CA ILE A 954 -26.38 2.59 -18.38
C ILE A 954 -26.16 3.64 -17.29
N THR A 955 -24.97 4.23 -17.21
CA THR A 955 -24.70 5.47 -16.48
C THR A 955 -24.43 6.59 -17.49
N ALA A 956 -25.15 7.71 -17.39
CA ALA A 956 -25.03 8.82 -18.33
C ALA A 956 -23.78 9.67 -18.06
N ALA A 957 -23.00 10.02 -19.09
CA ALA A 957 -21.88 10.97 -18.99
C ALA A 957 -22.33 12.43 -19.09
N LYS A 958 -23.44 12.66 -19.80
CA LYS A 958 -24.08 13.96 -20.00
C LYS A 958 -25.59 13.84 -19.74
N ASP A 959 -26.30 14.94 -19.84
CA ASP A 959 -27.74 14.89 -20.01
C ASP A 959 -28.05 14.25 -21.37
N ILE A 960 -28.69 13.08 -21.34
CA ILE A 960 -28.97 12.28 -22.53
C ILE A 960 -30.45 11.89 -22.60
N THR A 961 -30.93 11.67 -23.81
CA THR A 961 -32.18 10.96 -24.08
C THR A 961 -31.84 9.55 -24.56
N VAL A 962 -32.36 8.53 -23.87
CA VAL A 962 -32.22 7.12 -24.25
C VAL A 962 -33.45 6.70 -25.03
N TYR A 963 -33.25 6.10 -26.20
CA TYR A 963 -34.27 5.59 -27.11
C TYR A 963 -34.19 4.06 -27.12
N VAL A 964 -35.12 3.37 -26.46
CA VAL A 964 -35.26 1.91 -26.57
C VAL A 964 -36.23 1.61 -27.69
N CYS A 965 -35.79 0.89 -28.71
CA CYS A 965 -36.62 0.50 -29.84
C CYS A 965 -37.00 -0.97 -29.66
N MET A 966 -38.27 -1.26 -29.41
CA MET A 966 -38.79 -2.60 -29.09
C MET A 966 -39.51 -3.19 -30.30
N ASP A 967 -39.19 -4.44 -30.68
CA ASP A 967 -39.87 -5.15 -31.77
C ASP A 967 -41.39 -5.23 -31.52
N GLU A 968 -42.22 -4.77 -32.46
CA GLU A 968 -43.69 -4.71 -32.28
C GLU A 968 -44.34 -6.09 -32.04
N ARG A 969 -43.64 -7.18 -32.36
CA ARG A 969 -44.10 -8.55 -32.06
C ARG A 969 -44.03 -8.88 -30.56
N VAL A 970 -43.39 -8.03 -29.76
CA VAL A 970 -43.47 -8.07 -28.29
C VAL A 970 -44.82 -7.49 -27.87
N THR A 971 -45.83 -8.36 -27.74
CA THR A 971 -47.22 -7.95 -27.46
C THR A 971 -47.47 -7.50 -26.02
N SER A 972 -46.53 -7.75 -25.11
CA SER A 972 -46.61 -7.38 -23.70
C SER A 972 -45.44 -6.48 -23.34
N VAL A 973 -45.69 -5.19 -23.19
CA VAL A 973 -44.64 -4.20 -22.86
C VAL A 973 -44.03 -4.54 -21.49
N PRO A 974 -42.71 -4.78 -21.38
CA PRO A 974 -42.05 -5.04 -20.11
C PRO A 974 -42.25 -3.91 -19.10
N SER A 975 -42.45 -4.26 -17.83
CA SER A 975 -42.77 -3.29 -16.77
C SER A 975 -41.70 -2.21 -16.55
N TRP A 976 -40.44 -2.50 -16.84
CA TRP A 976 -39.35 -1.53 -16.74
C TRP A 976 -39.49 -0.38 -17.75
N LEU A 977 -40.18 -0.59 -18.87
CA LEU A 977 -40.51 0.45 -19.86
C LEU A 977 -41.69 1.34 -19.45
N TYR A 978 -42.42 1.05 -18.36
CA TYR A 978 -43.53 1.91 -17.91
C TYR A 978 -43.09 3.32 -17.51
N SER A 979 -41.80 3.49 -17.22
CA SER A 979 -41.20 4.80 -16.92
C SER A 979 -40.70 5.56 -18.16
N PHE A 980 -40.93 5.04 -19.36
CA PHE A 980 -40.53 5.64 -20.64
C PHE A 980 -41.77 6.18 -21.37
N ASN A 981 -41.56 7.20 -22.20
CA ASN A 981 -42.59 7.75 -23.07
C ASN A 981 -42.53 7.07 -24.44
N LYS A 982 -43.59 6.38 -24.84
CA LYS A 982 -43.74 5.91 -26.23
C LYS A 982 -44.10 7.11 -27.11
N ASN A 983 -43.23 7.46 -28.06
CA ASN A 983 -43.38 8.69 -28.86
C ASN A 983 -44.05 8.48 -30.23
N GLY A 984 -44.40 7.24 -30.59
CA GLY A 984 -45.09 6.90 -31.83
C GLY A 984 -44.18 6.82 -33.06
N GLU A 985 -42.87 7.05 -32.89
CA GLU A 985 -41.88 6.86 -33.93
C GLU A 985 -41.50 5.38 -34.08
N ILE A 986 -41.02 5.01 -35.27
CA ILE A 986 -40.63 3.64 -35.62
C ILE A 986 -39.18 3.61 -36.12
N VAL A 987 -38.41 2.65 -35.61
CA VAL A 987 -37.14 2.23 -36.22
C VAL A 987 -37.38 0.92 -36.96
N GLU A 988 -36.87 0.79 -38.18
CA GLU A 988 -37.04 -0.44 -38.96
C GLU A 988 -35.73 -1.24 -38.98
N VAL A 989 -35.81 -2.56 -38.77
CA VAL A 989 -34.68 -3.49 -38.87
C VAL A 989 -34.99 -4.55 -39.94
N ASN A 990 -34.06 -4.76 -40.87
CA ASN A 990 -34.18 -5.80 -41.89
C ASN A 990 -33.61 -7.12 -41.33
N ASP A 991 -34.49 -8.04 -40.95
CA ASP A 991 -34.13 -9.46 -40.86
C ASP A 991 -34.18 -10.01 -42.29
N SER A 992 -33.27 -10.89 -42.70
CA SER A 992 -33.06 -11.31 -44.10
C SER A 992 -34.30 -11.77 -44.91
N GLU A 993 -35.46 -11.87 -44.26
CA GLU A 993 -36.77 -12.22 -44.81
C GLU A 993 -37.70 -11.01 -44.98
N ALA A 994 -37.68 -10.01 -44.08
CA ALA A 994 -38.52 -8.82 -44.15
C ALA A 994 -38.00 -7.65 -43.30
N VAL A 995 -38.47 -6.44 -43.62
CA VAL A 995 -38.32 -5.25 -42.78
C VAL A 995 -39.30 -5.34 -41.60
N ARG A 996 -38.79 -5.15 -40.37
CA ARG A 996 -39.55 -5.28 -39.11
C ARG A 996 -39.59 -3.94 -38.37
N PRO A 997 -40.77 -3.47 -37.96
CA PRO A 997 -40.92 -2.23 -37.19
C PRO A 997 -40.60 -2.44 -35.70
N PHE A 998 -39.97 -1.43 -35.10
CA PHE A 998 -39.66 -1.34 -33.68
C PHE A 998 -40.23 -0.04 -33.11
N ASP A 999 -41.10 -0.16 -32.11
CA ASP A 999 -41.68 0.94 -31.36
C ASP A 999 -40.62 1.68 -30.53
N VAL A 1000 -40.55 3.01 -30.64
CA VAL A 1000 -39.58 3.82 -29.91
C VAL A 1000 -40.13 4.31 -28.56
N TYR A 1001 -39.36 4.05 -27.50
CA TYR A 1001 -39.60 4.49 -26.13
C TYR A 1001 -38.46 5.38 -25.65
N THR A 1002 -38.78 6.56 -25.12
CA THR A 1002 -37.77 7.56 -24.72
C THR A 1002 -37.75 7.85 -23.22
N LYS A 1003 -36.56 8.12 -22.70
CA LYS A 1003 -36.37 8.57 -21.32
C LYS A 1003 -35.14 9.45 -21.19
N GLU A 1004 -35.30 10.60 -20.54
CA GLU A 1004 -34.17 11.48 -20.22
C GLU A 1004 -33.46 11.02 -18.95
N ILE A 1005 -32.13 11.11 -18.98
CA ILE A 1005 -31.26 10.83 -17.84
C ILE A 1005 -30.28 11.99 -17.72
N LYS A 1006 -30.16 12.55 -16.52
CA LYS A 1006 -29.16 13.58 -16.21
C LYS A 1006 -27.76 12.99 -16.11
N ALA A 1007 -26.73 13.79 -16.36
CA ALA A 1007 -25.34 13.38 -16.18
C ALA A 1007 -25.12 12.73 -14.79
N GLY A 1008 -24.50 11.56 -14.77
CA GLY A 1008 -24.28 10.74 -13.56
C GLY A 1008 -25.47 9.86 -13.14
N GLY A 1009 -26.66 10.04 -13.72
CA GLY A 1009 -27.82 9.19 -13.48
C GLY A 1009 -27.71 7.81 -14.14
N THR A 1010 -28.42 6.82 -13.60
CA THR A 1010 -28.41 5.44 -14.11
C THR A 1010 -29.77 4.98 -14.64
N LEU A 1011 -29.75 4.03 -15.59
CA LEU A 1011 -30.93 3.39 -16.15
C LEU A 1011 -30.68 1.91 -16.40
N THR A 1012 -31.51 1.05 -15.83
CA THR A 1012 -31.51 -0.39 -16.10
C THR A 1012 -32.29 -0.70 -17.38
N LEU A 1013 -31.66 -1.46 -18.28
CA LEU A 1013 -32.27 -2.09 -19.44
C LEU A 1013 -32.62 -3.53 -19.10
N GLY A 1014 -33.92 -3.82 -18.93
CA GLY A 1014 -34.41 -5.14 -18.54
C GLY A 1014 -34.59 -6.10 -19.73
N THR A 1015 -35.03 -7.33 -19.47
CA THR A 1015 -35.42 -8.29 -20.52
C THR A 1015 -36.62 -7.81 -21.35
N ASN A 1016 -36.77 -8.30 -22.58
CA ASN A 1016 -37.92 -8.01 -23.44
C ASN A 1016 -39.17 -8.86 -23.11
N GLY A 1017 -39.09 -9.72 -22.08
CA GLY A 1017 -40.21 -10.57 -21.65
C GLY A 1017 -40.28 -11.94 -22.33
N MET A 1018 -39.22 -12.38 -23.02
CA MET A 1018 -39.04 -13.74 -23.57
C MET A 1018 -40.10 -14.19 -24.59
N SER A 1019 -40.35 -13.41 -25.64
CA SER A 1019 -41.21 -13.84 -26.76
C SER A 1019 -40.43 -14.56 -27.86
N GLY A 1020 -40.76 -15.83 -28.12
CA GLY A 1020 -39.99 -16.71 -29.02
C GLY A 1020 -39.99 -16.32 -30.51
N ALA A 1021 -40.92 -15.47 -30.97
CA ALA A 1021 -41.06 -15.08 -32.37
C ALA A 1021 -40.62 -13.63 -32.69
N CYS A 1022 -40.00 -12.94 -31.73
CA CYS A 1022 -39.53 -11.56 -31.87
C CYS A 1022 -37.98 -11.46 -31.83
N MET A 1023 -37.44 -10.30 -32.19
CA MET A 1023 -36.06 -9.91 -31.90
C MET A 1023 -35.97 -9.28 -30.51
N ASN A 1024 -34.75 -9.20 -29.95
CA ASN A 1024 -34.53 -8.34 -28.78
C ASN A 1024 -34.66 -6.85 -29.18
N TYR A 1025 -34.72 -5.92 -28.23
CA TYR A 1025 -34.68 -4.49 -28.54
C TYR A 1025 -33.28 -4.02 -28.93
N ILE A 1026 -33.21 -2.91 -29.66
CA ILE A 1026 -31.98 -2.11 -29.84
C ILE A 1026 -32.14 -0.78 -29.09
N ALA A 1027 -31.05 -0.11 -28.75
CA ALA A 1027 -31.13 1.16 -28.04
C ALA A 1027 -30.18 2.21 -28.60
N PHE A 1028 -30.60 3.48 -28.60
CA PHE A 1028 -29.78 4.61 -29.00
C PHE A 1028 -29.71 5.66 -27.89
N VAL A 1029 -28.68 6.49 -27.89
CA VAL A 1029 -28.55 7.63 -26.98
C VAL A 1029 -28.15 8.89 -27.74
N LYS A 1030 -28.67 10.04 -27.30
CA LYS A 1030 -28.30 11.35 -27.86
C LYS A 1030 -28.26 12.39 -26.76
N GLU A 1031 -27.34 13.35 -26.88
CA GLU A 1031 -27.26 14.48 -25.95
C GLU A 1031 -28.58 15.25 -25.97
N THR A 1032 -29.17 15.49 -24.80
CA THR A 1032 -30.41 16.26 -24.69
C THR A 1032 -30.08 17.72 -25.04
N PRO A 1033 -30.70 18.31 -26.09
CA PRO A 1033 -30.38 19.67 -26.50
C PRO A 1033 -30.61 20.67 -25.36
N VAL A 1034 -29.61 21.50 -25.06
CA VAL A 1034 -29.79 22.64 -24.17
C VAL A 1034 -30.68 23.67 -24.88
N VAL A 1035 -31.92 23.79 -24.43
CA VAL A 1035 -32.84 24.83 -24.94
C VAL A 1035 -32.27 26.20 -24.58
N THR A 1036 -31.60 26.82 -25.53
CA THR A 1036 -31.09 28.20 -25.40
C THR A 1036 -32.14 29.14 -25.98
N THR A 1037 -32.96 29.73 -25.11
CA THR A 1037 -33.94 30.75 -25.51
C THR A 1037 -33.20 32.01 -25.96
N THR A 1038 -33.20 32.30 -27.26
CA THR A 1038 -32.56 33.49 -27.85
C THR A 1038 -33.63 34.52 -28.18
N THR A 1039 -33.58 35.72 -27.59
CA THR A 1039 -34.39 36.88 -28.01
C THR A 1039 -33.56 37.77 -28.95
N THR A 1040 -34.07 37.98 -30.16
CA THR A 1040 -33.45 38.74 -31.25
C THR A 1040 -33.59 40.25 -31.07
N THR A 1041 -32.55 41.05 -31.38
CA THR A 1041 -32.74 42.33 -32.11
C THR A 1041 -31.49 42.68 -32.95
N THR A 1042 -31.76 43.18 -34.15
CA THR A 1042 -30.93 43.23 -35.36
C THR A 1042 -29.89 44.38 -35.43
N THR A 1043 -28.82 44.09 -36.18
CA THR A 1043 -27.66 44.88 -36.65
C THR A 1043 -27.91 46.34 -37.08
N THR A 1044 -26.95 47.26 -36.85
CA THR A 1044 -26.24 48.06 -37.91
C THR A 1044 -24.99 48.80 -37.36
N THR A 1045 -23.83 48.41 -37.91
CA THR A 1045 -22.52 49.04 -38.22
C THR A 1045 -22.09 50.42 -37.65
N THR A 1046 -20.88 50.54 -37.07
CA THR A 1046 -19.64 51.20 -37.62
C THR A 1046 -18.55 51.41 -36.54
N THR A 1047 -17.29 51.33 -36.98
CA THR A 1047 -16.01 51.22 -36.25
C THR A 1047 -15.49 52.50 -35.55
N THR A 1048 -14.78 52.28 -34.43
CA THR A 1048 -13.53 52.91 -33.90
C THR A 1048 -13.59 53.85 -32.66
N THR A 1049 -12.82 53.40 -31.65
CA THR A 1049 -11.97 54.13 -30.66
C THR A 1049 -12.51 54.64 -29.30
N THR A 1050 -11.95 54.02 -28.24
CA THR A 1050 -11.59 54.48 -26.87
C THR A 1050 -12.53 55.38 -26.06
N SER A 1051 -13.08 54.84 -24.96
CA SER A 1051 -12.76 55.22 -23.56
C SER A 1051 -13.70 54.57 -22.52
N THR A 1052 -13.10 54.12 -21.41
CA THR A 1052 -13.62 53.87 -20.04
C THR A 1052 -15.10 54.17 -19.70
N THR A 1053 -15.85 53.21 -19.13
CA THR A 1053 -16.41 53.19 -17.73
C THR A 1053 -17.57 52.20 -17.52
N THR A 1054 -17.55 51.55 -16.33
CA THR A 1054 -18.66 51.07 -15.44
C THR A 1054 -19.68 50.02 -15.89
N GLU A 1055 -19.69 48.89 -15.17
CA GLU A 1055 -20.73 47.83 -15.19
C GLU A 1055 -22.04 48.24 -14.48
N PRO A 1056 -23.20 47.70 -14.89
CA PRO A 1056 -24.49 47.94 -14.25
C PRO A 1056 -24.88 46.86 -13.21
N ARG A 1057 -25.67 47.30 -12.21
CA ARG A 1057 -26.19 46.57 -11.04
C ARG A 1057 -27.46 45.76 -11.37
N GLN A 1058 -27.55 44.49 -10.95
CA GLN A 1058 -28.77 43.66 -11.01
C GLN A 1058 -29.82 44.10 -9.95
N GLU A 1059 -31.12 43.99 -10.25
CA GLU A 1059 -32.23 44.40 -9.38
C GLU A 1059 -32.39 43.51 -8.13
N ARG A 1060 -32.56 44.12 -6.95
CA ARG A 1060 -32.75 43.44 -5.65
C ARG A 1060 -34.16 42.84 -5.55
N ARG A 1061 -34.28 41.53 -5.27
CA ARG A 1061 -35.54 40.87 -4.89
C ARG A 1061 -35.55 40.61 -3.40
N ALA A 1062 -36.31 41.40 -2.64
CA ALA A 1062 -36.35 41.29 -1.18
C ALA A 1062 -36.91 39.92 -0.74
N GLY A 1063 -36.11 39.17 0.02
CA GLY A 1063 -36.46 37.86 0.61
C GLY A 1063 -35.82 36.65 -0.05
N ASP A 1064 -35.33 36.76 -1.29
CA ASP A 1064 -34.77 35.66 -2.09
C ASP A 1064 -33.26 35.50 -1.79
N ALA A 1065 -32.95 34.87 -0.66
CA ALA A 1065 -31.59 34.73 -0.14
C ALA A 1065 -30.80 33.63 -0.86
N ASN A 1066 -31.48 32.60 -1.39
CA ASN A 1066 -30.84 31.49 -2.09
C ASN A 1066 -30.72 31.72 -3.62
N MET A 1067 -31.31 32.80 -4.15
CA MET A 1067 -31.28 33.22 -5.56
C MET A 1067 -32.02 32.27 -6.52
N ASP A 1068 -33.00 31.51 -6.03
CA ASP A 1068 -33.81 30.61 -6.86
C ASP A 1068 -35.00 31.32 -7.54
N GLY A 1069 -35.21 32.60 -7.23
CA GLY A 1069 -36.24 33.44 -7.82
C GLY A 1069 -37.57 33.42 -7.09
N GLY A 1070 -37.73 32.58 -6.07
CA GLY A 1070 -38.84 32.54 -5.12
C GLY A 1070 -38.50 33.21 -3.79
N VAL A 1071 -39.52 33.43 -2.96
CA VAL A 1071 -39.31 33.72 -1.53
C VAL A 1071 -40.07 32.64 -0.78
N ASP A 1072 -39.35 31.75 -0.12
CA ASP A 1072 -39.92 30.64 0.64
C ASP A 1072 -39.11 30.29 1.90
N LEU A 1073 -39.45 29.18 2.56
CA LEU A 1073 -38.83 28.82 3.83
C LEU A 1073 -37.33 28.50 3.67
N ALA A 1074 -36.88 28.08 2.48
CA ALA A 1074 -35.49 27.79 2.20
C ALA A 1074 -34.61 29.05 2.31
N ASP A 1075 -35.14 30.22 1.98
CA ASP A 1075 -34.43 31.51 2.14
C ASP A 1075 -34.16 31.82 3.62
N ALA A 1076 -35.20 31.70 4.45
CA ALA A 1076 -35.07 31.89 5.90
C ALA A 1076 -34.12 30.86 6.52
N VAL A 1077 -34.17 29.60 6.07
CA VAL A 1077 -33.26 28.54 6.53
C VAL A 1077 -31.82 28.81 6.11
N LEU A 1078 -31.59 29.29 4.89
CA LEU A 1078 -30.25 29.62 4.42
C LEU A 1078 -29.64 30.77 5.23
N ILE A 1079 -30.41 31.82 5.54
CA ILE A 1079 -29.96 32.92 6.42
C ILE A 1079 -29.58 32.37 7.80
N MET A 1080 -30.42 31.54 8.42
CA MET A 1080 -30.12 30.94 9.73
C MET A 1080 -28.88 30.04 9.68
N GLN A 1081 -28.70 29.24 8.62
CA GLN A 1081 -27.54 28.36 8.45
C GLN A 1081 -26.26 29.14 8.16
N ALA A 1082 -26.32 30.24 7.42
CA ALA A 1082 -25.16 31.08 7.16
C ALA A 1082 -24.71 31.83 8.42
N LEU A 1083 -25.64 32.25 9.29
CA LEU A 1083 -25.32 32.87 10.58
C LEU A 1083 -24.76 31.85 11.58
N ALA A 1084 -25.28 30.62 11.59
CA ALA A 1084 -24.82 29.57 12.50
C ALA A 1084 -23.53 28.87 12.04
N ASN A 1085 -23.35 28.70 10.71
CA ASN A 1085 -22.27 27.94 10.08
C ASN A 1085 -21.64 28.70 8.87
N PRO A 1086 -21.01 29.86 9.09
CA PRO A 1086 -20.57 30.75 8.01
C PRO A 1086 -19.53 30.16 7.07
N ASN A 1087 -18.63 29.28 7.55
CA ASN A 1087 -17.61 28.64 6.71
C ASN A 1087 -18.20 27.63 5.70
N LYS A 1088 -19.43 27.16 5.91
CA LYS A 1088 -20.10 26.21 5.03
C LYS A 1088 -21.16 26.89 4.16
N TYR A 1089 -21.98 27.76 4.74
CA TYR A 1089 -23.13 28.36 4.06
C TYR A 1089 -23.09 29.90 3.96
N GLY A 1090 -22.10 30.58 4.53
CA GLY A 1090 -21.89 32.03 4.33
C GLY A 1090 -21.18 32.36 3.01
N LEU A 1091 -20.86 33.63 2.78
CA LEU A 1091 -20.14 34.07 1.58
C LEU A 1091 -18.82 33.31 1.39
N GLY A 1092 -18.68 32.56 0.29
CA GLY A 1092 -17.50 31.74 0.00
C GLY A 1092 -17.44 30.42 0.77
N GLY A 1093 -18.58 29.95 1.29
CA GLY A 1093 -18.68 28.68 2.01
C GLY A 1093 -18.45 27.45 1.12
N THR A 1094 -18.11 26.33 1.76
CA THR A 1094 -17.78 25.07 1.05
C THR A 1094 -18.98 24.33 0.46
N ASP A 1095 -20.22 24.70 0.81
CA ASP A 1095 -21.43 24.14 0.22
C ASP A 1095 -21.81 24.88 -1.07
N SER A 1096 -22.26 24.15 -2.08
CA SER A 1096 -22.64 24.74 -3.37
C SER A 1096 -23.87 25.66 -3.28
N ARG A 1097 -24.63 25.60 -2.19
CA ARG A 1097 -25.79 26.47 -1.90
C ARG A 1097 -25.47 27.53 -0.85
N CYS A 1098 -24.19 27.86 -0.65
CA CYS A 1098 -23.80 28.94 0.26
C CYS A 1098 -24.27 30.31 -0.24
N LEU A 1099 -24.33 31.28 0.68
CA LEU A 1099 -24.82 32.62 0.42
C LEU A 1099 -23.95 33.34 -0.62
N THR A 1100 -24.58 34.04 -1.55
CA THR A 1100 -23.92 34.90 -2.55
C THR A 1100 -24.01 36.38 -2.14
N GLU A 1101 -23.20 37.26 -2.73
CA GLU A 1101 -23.28 38.71 -2.40
C GLU A 1101 -24.66 39.28 -2.73
N GLN A 1102 -25.27 38.81 -3.82
CA GLN A 1102 -26.63 39.21 -4.19
C GLN A 1102 -27.68 38.58 -3.26
N GLY A 1103 -27.55 37.29 -2.91
CA GLY A 1103 -28.41 36.62 -1.93
C GLY A 1103 -28.36 37.28 -0.55
N LYS A 1104 -27.18 37.80 -0.15
CA LYS A 1104 -27.01 38.57 1.09
C LYS A 1104 -27.76 39.90 1.02
N SER A 1105 -27.69 40.60 -0.12
CA SER A 1105 -28.43 41.85 -0.32
C SER A 1105 -29.94 41.65 -0.44
N ASN A 1106 -30.37 40.51 -0.96
CA ASN A 1106 -31.78 40.16 -1.10
C ASN A 1106 -32.39 39.71 0.23
N GLY A 1107 -31.65 38.93 1.02
CA GLY A 1107 -32.11 38.41 2.30
C GLY A 1107 -32.14 39.44 3.45
N ASP A 1108 -31.44 40.58 3.32
CA ASP A 1108 -31.42 41.67 4.31
C ASP A 1108 -32.69 42.53 4.19
N VAL A 1109 -33.79 42.12 4.84
CA VAL A 1109 -35.17 42.64 4.67
C VAL A 1109 -35.80 43.19 5.95
N ASP A 1110 -35.11 43.12 7.10
CA ASP A 1110 -35.59 43.60 8.40
C ASP A 1110 -35.39 45.12 8.60
N GLY A 1111 -34.67 45.77 7.68
CA GLY A 1111 -34.41 47.21 7.67
C GLY A 1111 -33.18 47.66 8.48
N GLU A 1112 -32.49 46.72 9.14
CA GLU A 1112 -31.13 46.93 9.65
C GLU A 1112 -30.10 46.76 8.52
N LYS A 1113 -28.80 46.96 8.80
CA LYS A 1113 -27.75 46.81 7.78
C LYS A 1113 -27.07 45.45 7.93
N GLY A 1114 -27.39 44.54 7.03
CA GLY A 1114 -26.77 43.22 6.89
C GLY A 1114 -27.54 42.10 7.59
N LEU A 1115 -27.37 40.88 7.09
CA LEU A 1115 -28.14 39.71 7.55
C LEU A 1115 -28.11 39.48 9.07
N THR A 1116 -29.28 39.45 9.69
CA THR A 1116 -29.55 39.11 11.09
C THR A 1116 -30.59 37.98 11.19
N PRO A 1117 -30.79 37.37 12.37
CA PRO A 1117 -31.90 36.43 12.58
C PRO A 1117 -33.29 37.05 12.35
N ASN A 1118 -33.44 38.38 12.47
CA ASN A 1118 -34.71 39.05 12.26
C ASN A 1118 -35.09 39.11 10.77
N ASP A 1119 -34.14 39.03 9.85
CA ASP A 1119 -34.41 38.86 8.43
C ASP A 1119 -35.12 37.54 8.11
N ALA A 1120 -34.60 36.45 8.67
CA ALA A 1120 -35.22 35.14 8.54
C ALA A 1120 -36.63 35.11 9.17
N MET A 1121 -36.81 35.80 10.30
CA MET A 1121 -38.12 35.98 10.93
C MET A 1121 -39.07 36.80 10.04
N THR A 1122 -38.58 37.87 9.40
CA THR A 1122 -39.38 38.75 8.54
C THR A 1122 -39.86 38.01 7.29
N ILE A 1123 -39.00 37.17 6.69
CA ILE A 1123 -39.39 36.25 5.61
C ILE A 1123 -40.47 35.27 6.09
N GLN A 1124 -40.34 34.67 7.27
CA GLN A 1124 -41.36 33.76 7.82
C GLN A 1124 -42.71 34.47 8.09
N LEU A 1125 -42.70 35.71 8.57
CA LEU A 1125 -43.91 36.51 8.77
C LEU A 1125 -44.60 36.86 7.44
N TYR A 1126 -43.82 37.09 6.38
CA TYR A 1126 -44.35 37.29 5.04
C TYR A 1126 -45.00 36.02 4.48
N LEU A 1127 -44.36 34.86 4.62
CA LEU A 1127 -44.90 33.57 4.16
C LEU A 1127 -46.18 33.15 4.89
N THR A 1128 -46.33 33.59 6.14
CA THR A 1128 -47.54 33.36 6.94
C THR A 1128 -48.61 34.43 6.75
N HIS A 1129 -48.40 35.38 5.82
CA HIS A 1129 -49.29 36.49 5.51
C HIS A 1129 -49.58 37.43 6.70
N VAL A 1130 -48.73 37.41 7.73
CA VAL A 1130 -48.81 38.35 8.87
C VAL A 1130 -48.37 39.75 8.42
N ILE A 1131 -47.45 39.82 7.46
CA ILE A 1131 -47.08 41.04 6.72
C ILE A 1131 -47.26 40.79 5.22
N SER A 1132 -47.59 41.83 4.46
CA SER A 1132 -47.89 41.72 3.02
C SER A 1132 -46.73 42.15 2.11
N VAL A 1133 -45.62 42.66 2.66
CA VAL A 1133 -44.45 43.16 1.92
C VAL A 1133 -43.16 42.92 2.71
N LEU A 1134 -42.06 42.70 1.99
CA LEU A 1134 -40.69 42.61 2.53
C LEU A 1134 -39.92 43.92 2.25
N GLY A 1135 -39.07 44.34 3.20
CA GLY A 1135 -38.41 45.66 3.27
C GLY A 1135 -37.38 45.97 2.20
#